data_AF-A0A7S2LSR6-F1
#
_entry.id   AF-A0A7S2LSR6-F1
#
_cell.length_a   1.000
_cell.length_b   1.000
_cell.length_c   1.000
_cell.angle_alpha   90.00
_cell.angle_beta   90.00
_cell.angle_gamma   90.00
#
_symmetry.space_group_name_H-M   'P 1'
#
loop_
_entity.id
_entity.type
_entity.pdbx_description
1 polymer ?
#
loop_
_entity_poly.entity_id
_entity_poly.type
_entity_poly.pdbx_seq_one_letter_code
_entity_poly.pdbx_strand_id
1 'polypeptide(L)'
;PGADKCGTVSNDGVGSPEQFWNCAEVKILKDANYQQQQEQPQSQQQPQSKPTTEVSAAFSVDAVSAGGHKMHEKTIIGYFASWQWYDRAKLAKPQNMDFSKVQRVNFAFFQINESGDLWGTDSWADANLLFGPYNWNPQEGSKEYCSWDAPNVKACSHHYYEEGLISLVHAAGATLYPSLGGWTLSDPFPAMAASAEARANFAKNCVKLIEEYDFDGIDVDWEYPGYETHSGTPDDKHNYRLLLEDVRAALDDLGKIKGRFYGLTAALPCGTDHISNMDIAHTASVLSELNLMTYDFFGAWSPTTGVNAPLYYQGWGDGDFNVAKCVENWIAGGGTRDKINIGLPFYGRSFLKAKGLNEPHAGADKNVWGIDDGTPQYFNIVSKLPSMTQMWDEKTWTQLAYFDGGGLVSFDNENAICAKIEFMQKHNLNGGIIWELSGDLMDDLSTPLLDVINNKLMNPDMSCGQPGEVVSTPLITGGSSSDVSVSSSSSSSSSSSSSAFGSSSSLPSTFISDDVSASGQPILLFCGGKQDSQNIINAETLVLSFAYELHRPVEGVSEQAAMRSLKKSMLKSIADKLQCTGDSSLGRSLRTKDAHQQIVAVEASMYDTPNKQSPCTIPINHAVPTICHSMIGSMKAYFPQGTPSDSLTNARDELLFFIRTTMSSGAYESAAVRKAIYIEDLSVGAVHSNPPPKSQQALVWQENGNENSSSSVLTGIVVTLTVALVGLLGFLI
;
A
#
# COMPACT_ATOMS: atom_id res chain seq x y z
N PRO A 1 -42.57 -25.66 -26.81
CA PRO A 1 -42.08 -26.74 -27.69
C PRO A 1 -41.07 -27.62 -26.96
N GLY A 2 -41.52 -28.82 -26.52
CA GLY A 2 -40.67 -29.88 -25.96
C GLY A 2 -40.48 -29.85 -24.44
N ALA A 3 -41.49 -30.24 -23.67
CA ALA A 3 -41.36 -30.57 -22.24
C ALA A 3 -40.57 -31.88 -22.00
N ASP A 4 -40.20 -32.60 -23.07
CA ASP A 4 -39.58 -33.92 -23.03
C ASP A 4 -38.04 -33.91 -22.93
N LYS A 5 -37.41 -32.78 -22.58
CA LYS A 5 -35.93 -32.65 -22.53
C LYS A 5 -35.31 -32.53 -21.13
N CYS A 6 -36.09 -32.41 -20.06
CA CYS A 6 -35.55 -32.37 -18.69
C CYS A 6 -35.50 -33.81 -18.14
N GLY A 7 -34.34 -34.48 -18.28
CA GLY A 7 -34.09 -35.83 -17.73
C GLY A 7 -33.51 -35.81 -16.30
N THR A 8 -33.27 -36.98 -15.70
CA THR A 8 -32.63 -37.13 -14.38
C THR A 8 -31.12 -37.39 -14.50
N VAL A 9 -30.30 -36.78 -13.63
CA VAL A 9 -28.85 -37.05 -13.53
C VAL A 9 -28.59 -38.17 -12.52
N SER A 10 -27.55 -38.96 -12.78
CA SER A 10 -27.00 -39.98 -11.89
C SER A 10 -26.45 -39.37 -10.59
N ASN A 11 -26.54 -40.11 -9.48
CA ASN A 11 -26.14 -39.66 -8.13
C ASN A 11 -24.61 -39.45 -7.95
N ASP A 12 -23.80 -39.80 -8.95
CA ASP A 12 -22.33 -39.63 -8.94
C ASP A 12 -21.86 -38.25 -9.46
N GLY A 13 -22.79 -37.37 -9.85
CA GLY A 13 -22.49 -35.97 -10.17
C GLY A 13 -21.74 -35.74 -11.48
N VAL A 14 -21.63 -36.76 -12.35
CA VAL A 14 -20.94 -36.63 -13.64
C VAL A 14 -21.96 -36.32 -14.75
N GLY A 15 -22.04 -35.06 -15.16
CA GLY A 15 -22.81 -34.62 -16.34
C GLY A 15 -22.94 -33.09 -16.45
N SER A 16 -22.79 -32.54 -17.66
CA SER A 16 -22.79 -31.10 -17.94
C SER A 16 -24.08 -30.40 -17.48
N PRO A 17 -24.01 -29.39 -16.58
CA PRO A 17 -25.17 -28.65 -16.06
C PRO A 17 -25.97 -27.88 -17.12
N GLU A 18 -25.36 -27.64 -18.29
CA GLU A 18 -25.89 -26.81 -19.38
C GLU A 18 -27.21 -27.31 -19.96
N GLN A 19 -27.52 -28.61 -19.80
CA GLN A 19 -28.77 -29.20 -20.28
C GLN A 19 -30.03 -28.77 -19.51
N PHE A 20 -29.88 -28.08 -18.36
CA PHE A 20 -30.99 -27.67 -17.49
C PHE A 20 -31.29 -26.17 -17.50
N TRP A 21 -30.54 -25.34 -18.24
CA TRP A 21 -30.70 -23.88 -18.24
C TRP A 21 -32.08 -23.38 -18.68
N ASN A 22 -32.87 -24.22 -19.34
CA ASN A 22 -34.23 -23.89 -19.78
C ASN A 22 -35.33 -24.65 -19.02
N CYS A 23 -35.00 -25.36 -17.92
CA CYS A 23 -36.00 -26.03 -17.09
C CYS A 23 -36.53 -25.04 -16.03
N ALA A 24 -37.85 -24.90 -15.93
CA ALA A 24 -38.50 -23.89 -15.07
C ALA A 24 -38.39 -24.18 -13.56
N GLU A 25 -38.07 -25.42 -13.17
CA GLU A 25 -37.82 -25.84 -11.79
C GLU A 25 -36.76 -26.96 -11.78
N VAL A 26 -35.82 -26.90 -10.83
CA VAL A 26 -34.85 -27.97 -10.53
C VAL A 26 -35.15 -28.48 -9.12
N LYS A 27 -35.45 -29.77 -8.96
CA LYS A 27 -35.73 -30.41 -7.66
C LYS A 27 -34.74 -31.55 -7.42
N ILE A 28 -34.06 -31.53 -6.29
CA ILE A 28 -33.21 -32.64 -5.84
C ILE A 28 -34.11 -33.69 -5.18
N LEU A 29 -34.30 -34.83 -5.84
CA LEU A 29 -35.01 -35.97 -5.25
C LEU A 29 -34.05 -36.72 -4.32
N LYS A 30 -34.35 -36.76 -3.02
CA LYS A 30 -33.64 -37.65 -2.08
C LYS A 30 -34.05 -39.08 -2.37
N ASP A 31 -33.11 -39.90 -2.84
CA ASP A 31 -33.39 -41.29 -3.16
C ASP A 31 -33.63 -42.10 -1.87
N ALA A 32 -34.79 -42.76 -1.78
CA ALA A 32 -35.26 -43.48 -0.60
C ALA A 32 -34.57 -44.85 -0.38
N ASN A 33 -33.52 -45.17 -1.16
CA ASN A 33 -32.88 -46.50 -1.16
C ASN A 33 -31.41 -46.50 -0.71
N TYR A 34 -30.88 -45.42 -0.14
CA TYR A 34 -29.52 -45.43 0.43
C TYR A 34 -29.43 -46.01 1.85
N GLN A 35 -30.53 -46.54 2.41
CA GLN A 35 -30.60 -47.13 3.77
C GLN A 35 -30.69 -48.67 3.77
N GLN A 36 -30.19 -49.36 2.74
CA GLN A 36 -30.22 -50.85 2.70
C GLN A 36 -28.89 -51.54 2.38
N GLN A 37 -27.73 -50.91 2.65
CA GLN A 37 -26.43 -51.61 2.57
C GLN A 37 -25.58 -51.54 3.84
N GLN A 38 -26.17 -51.17 4.98
CA GLN A 38 -25.58 -51.45 6.28
C GLN A 38 -26.64 -51.99 7.22
N GLU A 39 -26.98 -53.27 7.09
CA GLU A 39 -27.51 -54.06 8.21
C GLU A 39 -27.68 -55.53 7.80
N GLN A 40 -26.81 -56.39 8.35
CA GLN A 40 -27.15 -57.76 8.79
C GLN A 40 -26.06 -58.27 9.77
N PRO A 41 -26.42 -59.16 10.71
CA PRO A 41 -26.24 -58.88 12.14
C PRO A 41 -25.24 -59.80 12.83
N GLN A 42 -24.62 -59.31 13.92
CA GLN A 42 -24.07 -60.19 14.95
C GLN A 42 -24.95 -60.17 16.20
N SER A 43 -25.25 -61.38 16.64
CA SER A 43 -26.21 -61.80 17.65
C SER A 43 -25.72 -61.60 19.09
N GLN A 44 -26.66 -61.17 19.94
CA GLN A 44 -26.91 -61.61 21.33
C GLN A 44 -25.82 -61.36 22.40
N GLN A 45 -26.07 -60.39 23.30
CA GLN A 45 -26.49 -60.62 24.71
C GLN A 45 -26.58 -59.29 25.50
N GLN A 46 -27.67 -59.10 26.25
CA GLN A 46 -27.96 -58.03 27.23
C GLN A 46 -27.59 -58.49 28.66
N PRO A 47 -27.72 -57.66 29.74
CA PRO A 47 -27.26 -56.28 29.97
C PRO A 47 -26.61 -56.12 31.38
N GLN A 48 -25.88 -55.03 31.69
CA GLN A 48 -25.88 -54.46 33.07
C GLN A 48 -25.28 -53.04 33.22
N SER A 49 -26.12 -52.17 33.82
CA SER A 49 -25.87 -50.99 34.69
C SER A 49 -24.95 -49.82 34.27
N LYS A 50 -25.60 -48.65 34.16
CA LYS A 50 -25.08 -47.26 34.38
C LYS A 50 -24.25 -47.15 35.69
N PRO A 51 -23.26 -46.23 35.78
CA PRO A 51 -23.60 -44.84 36.13
C PRO A 51 -22.82 -43.72 35.40
N THR A 52 -23.44 -42.56 35.43
CA THR A 52 -23.02 -41.19 35.06
C THR A 52 -21.65 -40.77 35.61
N THR A 53 -20.83 -40.14 34.75
CA THR A 53 -19.90 -39.07 35.17
C THR A 53 -19.62 -38.15 33.98
N GLU A 54 -19.67 -36.83 34.25
CA GLU A 54 -19.34 -35.73 33.34
C GLU A 54 -17.91 -35.87 32.81
N VAL A 55 -17.72 -35.61 31.51
CA VAL A 55 -16.38 -35.51 30.90
C VAL A 55 -16.24 -34.14 30.28
N SER A 56 -15.53 -33.25 30.98
CA SER A 56 -14.80 -32.15 30.38
C SER A 56 -13.58 -32.73 29.65
N ALA A 57 -13.63 -32.81 28.33
CA ALA A 57 -12.46 -33.18 27.53
C ALA A 57 -11.85 -31.91 26.92
N ALA A 58 -10.78 -31.43 27.53
CA ALA A 58 -9.80 -30.58 26.86
C ALA A 58 -9.18 -31.39 25.72
N PHE A 59 -9.27 -30.87 24.49
CA PHE A 59 -8.56 -31.44 23.36
C PHE A 59 -7.10 -30.98 23.43
N SER A 60 -6.20 -31.89 23.78
CA SER A 60 -4.76 -31.76 23.55
C SER A 60 -4.50 -32.05 22.08
N VAL A 61 -4.00 -31.05 21.35
CA VAL A 61 -3.46 -31.21 19.99
C VAL A 61 -2.04 -31.76 20.10
N ASP A 62 -1.88 -33.06 19.86
CA ASP A 62 -0.57 -33.65 19.64
C ASP A 62 -0.06 -33.24 18.25
N ALA A 63 1.02 -32.47 18.25
CA ALA A 63 1.74 -32.05 17.06
C ALA A 63 2.39 -33.26 16.37
N VAL A 64 2.01 -33.50 15.12
CA VAL A 64 2.77 -34.39 14.23
C VAL A 64 4.03 -33.64 13.81
N SER A 65 5.16 -34.13 14.32
CA SER A 65 6.51 -33.70 13.97
C SER A 65 6.82 -33.95 12.49
N ALA A 66 7.02 -32.87 11.76
CA ALA A 66 7.89 -32.82 10.58
C ALA A 66 8.97 -31.75 10.87
N GLY A 67 10.23 -32.13 10.72
CA GLY A 67 11.39 -31.42 11.25
C GLY A 67 11.57 -30.00 10.71
N GLY A 68 11.54 -29.04 11.63
CA GLY A 68 12.09 -27.70 11.55
C GLY A 68 12.16 -27.19 12.99
N HIS A 69 13.32 -26.74 13.45
CA HIS A 69 13.51 -26.31 14.83
C HIS A 69 12.61 -25.11 15.14
N LYS A 70 11.43 -25.33 15.73
CA LYS A 70 10.66 -24.23 16.34
C LYS A 70 11.46 -23.69 17.50
N MET A 71 12.00 -22.48 17.31
CA MET A 71 12.92 -21.82 18.23
C MET A 71 12.20 -21.46 19.56
N HIS A 72 10.95 -21.00 19.50
CA HIS A 72 10.14 -20.68 20.68
C HIS A 72 8.63 -20.91 20.43
N GLU A 73 7.82 -20.87 21.50
CA GLU A 73 6.36 -21.11 21.44
C GLU A 73 5.51 -19.87 21.13
N LYS A 74 6.07 -18.64 21.23
CA LYS A 74 5.35 -17.40 20.92
C LYS A 74 5.10 -17.22 19.43
N THR A 75 4.00 -16.57 19.06
CA THR A 75 3.65 -16.30 17.66
C THR A 75 4.17 -14.95 17.20
N ILE A 76 5.12 -14.93 16.28
CA ILE A 76 5.57 -13.71 15.58
C ILE A 76 4.98 -13.70 14.18
N ILE A 77 4.26 -12.62 13.87
CA ILE A 77 3.53 -12.42 12.62
C ILE A 77 4.15 -11.24 11.88
N GLY A 78 4.56 -11.43 10.63
CA GLY A 78 5.08 -10.35 9.78
C GLY A 78 4.14 -9.99 8.65
N TYR A 79 3.78 -8.71 8.48
CA TYR A 79 3.07 -8.25 7.28
C TYR A 79 4.06 -8.12 6.13
N PHE A 80 3.90 -8.94 5.11
CA PHE A 80 4.61 -8.82 3.84
C PHE A 80 3.82 -7.87 2.94
N ALA A 81 4.22 -6.61 2.89
CA ALA A 81 3.63 -5.62 2.00
C ALA A 81 4.13 -5.82 0.58
N SER A 82 3.21 -6.21 -0.32
CA SER A 82 3.56 -6.59 -1.68
C SER A 82 4.27 -5.47 -2.43
N TRP A 83 3.86 -4.20 -2.24
CA TRP A 83 4.45 -3.05 -2.94
C TRP A 83 5.90 -2.77 -2.57
N GLN A 84 6.39 -3.21 -1.40
CA GLN A 84 7.78 -2.99 -0.98
C GLN A 84 8.78 -3.70 -1.89
N TRP A 85 8.35 -4.73 -2.62
CA TRP A 85 9.20 -5.41 -3.60
C TRP A 85 9.64 -4.49 -4.75
N TYR A 86 8.96 -3.37 -5.01
CA TYR A 86 9.38 -2.44 -6.06
C TYR A 86 10.52 -1.53 -5.60
N ASP A 87 10.63 -1.33 -4.30
CA ASP A 87 11.60 -0.43 -3.72
C ASP A 87 12.98 -1.10 -3.62
N ARG A 88 14.02 -0.27 -3.53
CA ARG A 88 15.41 -0.70 -3.32
C ARG A 88 15.87 -1.80 -4.28
N ALA A 89 15.57 -1.65 -5.58
CA ALA A 89 15.93 -2.62 -6.62
C ALA A 89 15.43 -4.06 -6.36
N LYS A 90 14.22 -4.19 -5.80
CA LYS A 90 13.59 -5.46 -5.43
C LYS A 90 14.30 -6.20 -4.32
N LEU A 91 14.88 -5.46 -3.37
CA LEU A 91 15.52 -6.05 -2.21
C LEU A 91 14.52 -6.81 -1.33
N ALA A 92 13.30 -6.30 -1.15
CA ALA A 92 12.25 -6.92 -0.34
C ALA A 92 11.50 -8.05 -1.08
N LYS A 93 12.17 -8.80 -1.95
CA LYS A 93 11.63 -10.02 -2.56
C LYS A 93 11.67 -11.19 -1.57
N PRO A 94 10.78 -12.20 -1.68
CA PRO A 94 10.69 -13.31 -0.74
C PRO A 94 12.02 -14.05 -0.48
N GLN A 95 12.84 -14.24 -1.52
CA GLN A 95 14.12 -14.96 -1.44
C GLN A 95 15.16 -14.28 -0.54
N ASN A 96 14.97 -13.01 -0.22
CA ASN A 96 15.88 -12.24 0.62
C ASN A 96 15.44 -12.19 2.09
N MET A 97 14.32 -12.82 2.44
CA MET A 97 13.78 -12.86 3.79
C MET A 97 14.02 -14.22 4.46
N ASP A 98 14.26 -14.20 5.77
CA ASP A 98 14.40 -15.42 6.57
C ASP A 98 13.09 -15.73 7.30
N PHE A 99 12.25 -16.55 6.68
CA PHE A 99 10.96 -16.93 7.24
C PHE A 99 11.05 -17.91 8.42
N SER A 100 12.24 -18.43 8.76
CA SER A 100 12.41 -19.25 9.97
C SER A 100 12.30 -18.44 11.27
N LYS A 101 12.39 -17.11 11.16
CA LYS A 101 12.30 -16.14 12.27
C LYS A 101 10.87 -15.71 12.62
N VAL A 102 9.87 -16.20 11.89
CA VAL A 102 8.44 -15.88 12.10
C VAL A 102 7.62 -17.16 12.16
N GLN A 103 6.47 -17.11 12.83
CA GLN A 103 5.49 -18.22 12.84
C GLN A 103 4.41 -18.01 11.79
N ARG A 104 4.18 -16.75 11.38
CA ARG A 104 3.25 -16.41 10.32
C ARG A 104 3.72 -15.22 9.50
N VAL A 105 3.37 -15.25 8.22
CA VAL A 105 3.37 -14.10 7.32
C VAL A 105 1.93 -13.77 6.96
N ASN A 106 1.56 -12.50 7.02
CA ASN A 106 0.32 -11.98 6.45
C ASN A 106 0.66 -11.25 5.14
N PHE A 107 0.16 -11.74 4.00
CA PHE A 107 0.39 -11.09 2.71
C PHE A 107 -0.56 -9.90 2.55
N ALA A 108 0.02 -8.70 2.49
CA ALA A 108 -0.69 -7.43 2.42
C ALA A 108 -0.63 -6.87 0.98
N PHE A 109 -1.74 -6.63 0.30
CA PHE A 109 -3.13 -6.94 0.70
C PHE A 109 -3.92 -7.54 -0.46
N PHE A 110 -5.00 -8.22 -0.12
CA PHE A 110 -6.08 -8.54 -1.03
C PHE A 110 -7.21 -7.50 -0.88
N GLN A 111 -7.78 -7.14 -2.02
CA GLN A 111 -8.88 -6.20 -2.15
C GLN A 111 -10.24 -6.90 -1.97
N ILE A 112 -11.24 -6.10 -1.64
CA ILE A 112 -12.62 -6.53 -1.43
C ILE A 112 -13.58 -5.60 -2.19
N ASN A 113 -14.80 -6.05 -2.46
CA ASN A 113 -15.90 -5.18 -2.90
C ASN A 113 -17.16 -5.39 -2.04
N GLU A 114 -18.19 -4.56 -2.27
CA GLU A 114 -19.45 -4.61 -1.53
C GLU A 114 -20.22 -5.94 -1.71
N SER A 115 -19.93 -6.68 -2.79
CA SER A 115 -20.51 -8.00 -3.08
C SER A 115 -19.78 -9.15 -2.38
N GLY A 116 -18.65 -8.90 -1.72
CA GLY A 116 -17.81 -9.93 -1.09
C GLY A 116 -16.86 -10.66 -2.04
N ASP A 117 -16.54 -10.10 -3.21
CA ASP A 117 -15.48 -10.64 -4.07
C ASP A 117 -14.08 -10.26 -3.55
N LEU A 118 -13.09 -11.12 -3.77
CA LEU A 118 -11.71 -10.97 -3.31
C LEU A 118 -10.71 -11.12 -4.47
N TRP A 119 -9.71 -10.25 -4.57
CA TRP A 119 -8.65 -10.32 -5.59
C TRP A 119 -7.38 -9.57 -5.15
N GLY A 120 -6.25 -9.78 -5.83
CA GLY A 120 -4.96 -9.12 -5.53
C GLY A 120 -4.97 -7.60 -5.77
N THR A 121 -3.96 -6.91 -5.25
CA THR A 121 -3.77 -5.46 -5.46
C THR A 121 -2.97 -5.15 -6.71
N ASP A 122 -2.08 -6.06 -7.11
CA ASP A 122 -1.21 -5.91 -8.27
C ASP A 122 -1.06 -7.28 -8.95
N SER A 123 -1.78 -7.48 -10.06
CA SER A 123 -1.78 -8.75 -10.80
C SER A 123 -0.40 -9.20 -11.26
N TRP A 124 0.55 -8.27 -11.41
CA TRP A 124 1.92 -8.61 -11.78
C TRP A 124 2.78 -8.92 -10.56
N ALA A 125 2.80 -8.03 -9.57
CA ALA A 125 3.62 -8.22 -8.38
C ALA A 125 3.15 -9.42 -7.57
N ASP A 126 1.85 -9.52 -7.29
CA ASP A 126 1.29 -10.52 -6.40
C ASP A 126 1.58 -11.93 -6.93
N ALA A 127 1.43 -12.16 -8.24
CA ALA A 127 1.77 -13.44 -8.86
C ALA A 127 3.28 -13.75 -8.78
N ASN A 128 4.15 -12.76 -9.06
CA ASN A 128 5.61 -12.95 -8.93
C ASN A 128 6.05 -13.20 -7.48
N LEU A 129 5.38 -12.59 -6.51
CA LEU A 129 5.73 -12.68 -5.10
C LEU A 129 5.19 -13.97 -4.50
N LEU A 130 3.92 -14.28 -4.70
CA LEU A 130 3.27 -15.47 -4.11
C LEU A 130 3.79 -16.77 -4.75
N PHE A 131 3.88 -16.81 -6.08
CA PHE A 131 4.26 -18.01 -6.82
C PHE A 131 5.69 -18.00 -7.36
N GLY A 132 6.45 -16.92 -7.14
CA GLY A 132 7.81 -16.78 -7.68
C GLY A 132 7.83 -16.25 -9.12
N PRO A 133 9.03 -15.99 -9.69
CA PRO A 133 9.13 -15.39 -11.02
C PRO A 133 8.46 -16.24 -12.11
N TYR A 134 7.86 -15.59 -13.11
CA TYR A 134 7.28 -16.28 -14.26
C TYR A 134 8.31 -17.15 -14.99
N ASN A 135 7.91 -18.39 -15.28
CA ASN A 135 8.68 -19.32 -16.09
C ASN A 135 8.13 -19.31 -17.54
N TRP A 136 8.80 -18.58 -18.42
CA TRP A 136 8.42 -18.44 -19.83
C TRP A 136 8.76 -19.66 -20.70
N ASN A 137 9.54 -20.62 -20.17
CA ASN A 137 9.93 -21.83 -20.87
C ASN A 137 9.61 -23.07 -20.00
N PRO A 138 8.32 -23.31 -19.71
CA PRO A 138 7.91 -24.44 -18.87
C PRO A 138 8.24 -25.77 -19.55
N GLN A 139 8.60 -26.78 -18.75
CA GLN A 139 8.65 -28.14 -19.26
C GLN A 139 7.23 -28.65 -19.52
N GLU A 140 7.07 -29.54 -20.50
CA GLU A 140 5.77 -30.13 -20.80
C GLU A 140 5.18 -30.81 -19.56
N GLY A 141 3.92 -30.50 -19.24
CA GLY A 141 3.23 -31.00 -18.04
C GLY A 141 3.54 -30.24 -16.74
N SER A 142 4.27 -29.12 -16.79
CA SER A 142 4.48 -28.26 -15.60
C SER A 142 3.15 -27.75 -15.05
N LYS A 143 3.02 -27.67 -13.72
CA LYS A 143 1.85 -27.08 -13.06
C LYS A 143 1.75 -25.58 -13.37
N GLU A 144 0.52 -25.10 -13.58
CA GLU A 144 0.20 -23.68 -13.56
C GLU A 144 -0.27 -23.28 -12.16
N TYR A 145 0.06 -22.05 -11.77
CA TYR A 145 -0.43 -21.39 -10.57
C TYR A 145 -1.27 -20.21 -11.01
N CYS A 146 -2.34 -19.94 -10.27
CA CYS A 146 -3.31 -18.96 -10.71
C CYS A 146 -3.59 -17.92 -9.64
N SER A 147 -3.65 -16.66 -10.06
CA SER A 147 -4.03 -15.53 -9.24
C SER A 147 -5.44 -15.05 -9.57
N TRP A 148 -6.13 -14.50 -8.56
CA TRP A 148 -7.34 -13.71 -8.75
C TRP A 148 -6.94 -12.25 -8.95
N ASP A 149 -7.08 -11.76 -10.18
CA ASP A 149 -6.57 -10.43 -10.58
C ASP A 149 -7.66 -9.34 -10.56
N ALA A 150 -8.93 -9.76 -10.60
CA ALA A 150 -10.10 -8.91 -10.47
C ALA A 150 -11.28 -9.76 -9.98
N PRO A 151 -12.44 -9.15 -9.62
CA PRO A 151 -13.63 -9.90 -9.25
C PRO A 151 -13.97 -10.98 -10.29
N ASN A 152 -13.88 -12.25 -9.88
CA ASN A 152 -14.16 -13.41 -10.72
C ASN A 152 -13.25 -13.54 -11.98
N VAL A 153 -12.10 -12.86 -12.01
CA VAL A 153 -11.09 -12.97 -13.08
C VAL A 153 -9.87 -13.71 -12.54
N LYS A 154 -9.58 -14.85 -13.15
CA LYS A 154 -8.46 -15.74 -12.78
C LYS A 154 -7.42 -15.77 -13.89
N ALA A 155 -6.16 -15.49 -13.55
CA ALA A 155 -5.03 -15.56 -14.47
C ALA A 155 -4.09 -16.70 -14.03
N CYS A 156 -3.78 -17.60 -14.96
CA CYS A 156 -2.92 -18.77 -14.68
C CYS A 156 -1.63 -18.68 -15.49
N SER A 157 -0.51 -19.08 -14.90
CA SER A 157 0.79 -19.11 -15.56
C SER A 157 1.74 -20.09 -14.89
N HIS A 158 2.87 -20.37 -15.54
CA HIS A 158 3.94 -21.14 -14.94
C HIS A 158 4.90 -20.24 -14.16
N HIS A 159 5.36 -20.72 -13.02
CA HIS A 159 6.26 -19.98 -12.14
C HIS A 159 7.37 -20.88 -11.61
N TYR A 160 8.50 -20.28 -11.23
CA TYR A 160 9.49 -20.92 -10.37
C TYR A 160 8.96 -20.94 -8.92
N TYR A 161 8.00 -21.84 -8.67
CA TYR A 161 7.22 -21.89 -7.43
C TYR A 161 8.05 -21.95 -6.15
N GLU A 162 9.18 -22.66 -6.19
CA GLU A 162 10.09 -22.78 -5.05
C GLU A 162 10.78 -21.47 -4.64
N GLU A 163 10.70 -20.44 -5.48
CA GLU A 163 11.18 -19.10 -5.18
C GLU A 163 10.06 -18.15 -4.69
N GLY A 164 8.81 -18.61 -4.71
CA GLY A 164 7.65 -17.84 -4.28
C GLY A 164 7.46 -17.84 -2.76
N LEU A 165 6.77 -16.81 -2.28
CA LEU A 165 6.47 -16.62 -0.86
C LEU A 165 5.75 -17.82 -0.25
N ILE A 166 4.78 -18.40 -0.96
CA ILE A 166 4.02 -19.55 -0.45
C ILE A 166 4.97 -20.71 -0.16
N SER A 167 5.79 -21.11 -1.15
CA SER A 167 6.74 -22.22 -0.96
C SER A 167 7.77 -21.90 0.13
N LEU A 168 8.36 -20.70 0.13
CA LEU A 168 9.41 -20.33 1.07
C LEU A 168 8.91 -20.26 2.52
N VAL A 169 7.71 -19.73 2.76
CA VAL A 169 7.11 -19.65 4.09
C VAL A 169 6.78 -21.05 4.63
N HIS A 170 6.17 -21.90 3.80
CA HIS A 170 5.87 -23.28 4.21
C HIS A 170 7.13 -24.12 4.42
N ALA A 171 8.15 -23.95 3.57
CA ALA A 171 9.44 -24.62 3.70
C ALA A 171 10.17 -24.25 5.01
N ALA A 172 9.95 -23.03 5.51
CA ALA A 172 10.45 -22.60 6.82
C ALA A 172 9.63 -23.13 8.01
N GLY A 173 8.50 -23.79 7.77
CA GLY A 173 7.58 -24.27 8.81
C GLY A 173 6.67 -23.18 9.40
N ALA A 174 6.58 -22.03 8.72
CA ALA A 174 5.68 -20.93 9.05
C ALA A 174 4.36 -21.02 8.27
N THR A 175 3.38 -20.22 8.68
CA THR A 175 2.06 -20.14 8.03
C THR A 175 1.92 -18.86 7.20
N LEU A 176 1.09 -18.86 6.15
CA LEU A 176 0.85 -17.71 5.28
C LEU A 176 -0.65 -17.44 5.16
N TYR A 177 -1.09 -16.25 5.56
CA TYR A 177 -2.49 -15.81 5.46
C TYR A 177 -2.58 -14.63 4.48
N PRO A 178 -3.63 -14.51 3.66
CA PRO A 178 -3.94 -13.25 2.99
C PRO A 178 -4.54 -12.29 4.02
N SER A 179 -4.06 -11.05 4.00
CA SER A 179 -4.68 -9.95 4.75
C SER A 179 -5.67 -9.25 3.83
N LEU A 180 -6.94 -9.21 4.24
CA LEU A 180 -8.04 -8.65 3.46
C LEU A 180 -8.34 -7.23 3.95
N GLY A 181 -8.22 -6.23 3.07
CA GLY A 181 -8.47 -4.83 3.42
C GLY A 181 -7.20 -4.04 3.75
N GLY A 182 -7.13 -3.51 4.97
CA GLY A 182 -6.16 -2.50 5.40
C GLY A 182 -6.68 -1.08 5.19
N TRP A 183 -5.89 -0.09 5.64
CA TRP A 183 -6.26 1.32 5.66
C TRP A 183 -6.97 1.83 4.39
N THR A 184 -6.40 1.64 3.20
CA THR A 184 -6.97 2.20 1.95
C THR A 184 -8.00 1.32 1.26
N LEU A 185 -8.27 0.13 1.78
CA LEU A 185 -9.12 -0.89 1.13
C LEU A 185 -10.31 -1.31 2.02
N SER A 186 -10.56 -0.57 3.11
CA SER A 186 -11.61 -0.89 4.08
C SER A 186 -13.00 -0.36 3.72
N ASP A 187 -13.10 0.61 2.81
CA ASP A 187 -14.36 1.24 2.40
C ASP A 187 -15.52 0.28 2.06
N PRO A 188 -15.29 -0.90 1.42
CA PRO A 188 -16.39 -1.78 1.07
C PRO A 188 -16.91 -2.64 2.23
N PHE A 189 -16.17 -2.74 3.36
CA PHE A 189 -16.57 -3.61 4.47
C PHE A 189 -17.95 -3.28 5.07
N PRO A 190 -18.31 -2.02 5.37
CA PRO A 190 -19.60 -1.70 5.99
C PRO A 190 -20.79 -2.22 5.17
N ALA A 191 -20.80 -1.94 3.86
CA ALA A 191 -21.88 -2.38 2.96
C ALA A 191 -21.90 -3.91 2.78
N MET A 192 -20.73 -4.53 2.60
CA MET A 192 -20.60 -5.99 2.47
C MET A 192 -21.06 -6.71 3.74
N ALA A 193 -20.63 -6.21 4.91
CA ALA A 193 -20.96 -6.80 6.21
C ALA A 193 -22.45 -6.62 6.55
N ALA A 194 -23.11 -5.56 6.08
CA ALA A 194 -24.54 -5.35 6.31
C ALA A 194 -25.42 -6.36 5.53
N SER A 195 -24.95 -6.87 4.39
CA SER A 195 -25.71 -7.79 3.53
C SER A 195 -25.40 -9.26 3.85
N ALA A 196 -26.41 -10.02 4.26
CA ALA A 196 -26.24 -11.46 4.49
C ALA A 196 -25.78 -12.24 3.24
N GLU A 197 -26.22 -11.82 2.05
CA GLU A 197 -25.79 -12.42 0.79
C GLU A 197 -24.31 -12.11 0.50
N ALA A 198 -23.89 -10.86 0.68
CA ALA A 198 -22.52 -10.45 0.43
C ALA A 198 -21.54 -11.05 1.45
N ARG A 199 -21.92 -11.13 2.74
CA ARG A 199 -21.13 -11.85 3.75
C ARG A 199 -20.96 -13.33 3.42
N ALA A 200 -22.01 -14.01 2.98
CA ALA A 200 -21.93 -15.40 2.56
C ALA A 200 -21.01 -15.57 1.33
N ASN A 201 -21.06 -14.65 0.37
CA ASN A 201 -20.13 -14.65 -0.77
C ASN A 201 -18.69 -14.37 -0.34
N PHE A 202 -18.48 -13.43 0.58
CA PHE A 202 -17.17 -13.13 1.16
C PHE A 202 -16.56 -14.35 1.86
N ALA A 203 -17.31 -15.01 2.75
CA ALA A 203 -16.87 -16.22 3.43
C ALA A 203 -16.53 -17.36 2.45
N LYS A 204 -17.35 -17.52 1.40
CA LYS A 204 -17.06 -18.46 0.31
C LYS A 204 -15.78 -18.11 -0.44
N ASN A 205 -15.54 -16.83 -0.74
CA ASN A 205 -14.34 -16.40 -1.45
C ASN A 205 -13.09 -16.48 -0.58
N CYS A 206 -13.20 -16.34 0.74
CA CYS A 206 -12.11 -16.67 1.68
C CYS A 206 -11.65 -18.13 1.53
N VAL A 207 -12.61 -19.07 1.47
CA VAL A 207 -12.30 -20.49 1.20
C VAL A 207 -11.64 -20.68 -0.16
N LYS A 208 -12.09 -19.96 -1.21
CA LYS A 208 -11.45 -20.03 -2.53
C LYS A 208 -10.00 -19.55 -2.50
N LEU A 209 -9.67 -18.49 -1.77
CA LEU A 209 -8.28 -18.04 -1.63
C LEU A 209 -7.43 -19.13 -0.99
N ILE A 210 -7.91 -19.77 0.06
CA ILE A 210 -7.20 -20.89 0.70
C ILE A 210 -6.95 -22.03 -0.29
N GLU A 211 -7.98 -22.47 -1.03
CA GLU A 211 -7.83 -23.59 -1.94
C GLU A 211 -6.95 -23.28 -3.16
N GLU A 212 -6.91 -22.03 -3.61
CA GLU A 212 -6.14 -21.61 -4.78
C GLU A 212 -4.66 -21.39 -4.46
N TYR A 213 -4.38 -20.70 -3.35
CA TYR A 213 -3.02 -20.27 -2.98
C TYR A 213 -2.38 -21.14 -1.91
N ASP A 214 -3.09 -22.15 -1.38
CA ASP A 214 -2.65 -22.96 -0.24
C ASP A 214 -2.41 -22.14 1.04
N PHE A 215 -3.23 -21.09 1.25
CA PHE A 215 -3.14 -20.30 2.48
C PHE A 215 -3.61 -21.09 3.71
N ASP A 216 -3.06 -20.74 4.86
CA ASP A 216 -3.26 -21.49 6.12
C ASP A 216 -4.38 -20.91 7.00
N GLY A 217 -5.01 -19.84 6.54
CA GLY A 217 -6.05 -19.10 7.26
C GLY A 217 -6.37 -17.79 6.56
N ILE A 218 -7.09 -16.91 7.25
CA ILE A 218 -7.52 -15.59 6.77
C ILE A 218 -7.26 -14.55 7.86
N ASP A 219 -6.75 -13.39 7.45
CA ASP A 219 -6.69 -12.20 8.30
C ASP A 219 -7.64 -11.12 7.77
N VAL A 220 -8.52 -10.61 8.64
CA VAL A 220 -9.49 -9.56 8.31
C VAL A 220 -9.01 -8.24 8.88
N ASP A 221 -8.62 -7.32 8.01
CA ASP A 221 -8.12 -6.00 8.38
C ASP A 221 -9.14 -4.92 7.99
N TRP A 222 -10.25 -4.86 8.74
CA TRP A 222 -11.26 -3.82 8.60
C TRP A 222 -10.92 -2.65 9.53
N GLU A 223 -10.48 -1.57 8.93
CA GLU A 223 -10.16 -0.33 9.61
C GLU A 223 -11.22 0.74 9.32
N TYR A 224 -12.15 1.10 10.20
CA TYR A 224 -12.61 0.35 11.36
C TYR A 224 -14.13 0.25 11.32
N PRO A 225 -14.75 -0.76 11.96
CA PRO A 225 -16.18 -0.76 12.23
C PRO A 225 -16.64 0.57 12.86
N GLY A 226 -17.65 1.20 12.25
CA GLY A 226 -18.20 2.48 12.70
C GLY A 226 -17.33 3.71 12.41
N TYR A 227 -16.23 3.58 11.64
CA TYR A 227 -15.41 4.71 11.25
C TYR A 227 -15.91 5.37 9.96
N GLU A 228 -16.54 6.54 10.09
CA GLU A 228 -17.22 7.25 8.99
C GLU A 228 -16.33 7.52 7.78
N THR A 229 -15.04 7.81 7.97
CA THR A 229 -14.10 8.07 6.86
C THR A 229 -13.94 6.86 5.93
N HIS A 230 -14.13 5.64 6.45
CA HIS A 230 -14.18 4.41 5.65
C HIS A 230 -15.60 3.87 5.52
N SER A 231 -16.57 4.79 5.36
CA SER A 231 -18.00 4.50 5.17
C SER A 231 -18.68 3.78 6.34
N GLY A 232 -18.05 3.75 7.52
CA GLY A 232 -18.54 3.01 8.66
C GLY A 232 -19.82 3.57 9.26
N THR A 233 -20.63 2.68 9.86
CA THR A 233 -21.92 2.98 10.48
C THR A 233 -22.01 2.40 11.90
N PRO A 234 -22.91 2.90 12.77
CA PRO A 234 -23.13 2.30 14.09
C PRO A 234 -23.57 0.82 14.04
N ASP A 235 -24.20 0.39 12.95
CA ASP A 235 -24.64 -1.00 12.76
C ASP A 235 -23.45 -1.94 12.53
N ASP A 236 -22.27 -1.41 12.18
CA ASP A 236 -21.06 -2.18 11.96
C ASP A 236 -20.66 -3.01 13.17
N LYS A 237 -21.01 -2.58 14.39
CA LYS A 237 -20.80 -3.38 15.59
C LYS A 237 -21.49 -4.73 15.52
N HIS A 238 -22.71 -4.76 15.00
CA HIS A 238 -23.45 -6.01 14.80
C HIS A 238 -22.96 -6.73 13.54
N ASN A 239 -22.74 -6.00 12.45
CA ASN A 239 -22.37 -6.58 11.16
C ASN A 239 -20.98 -7.22 11.18
N TYR A 240 -20.02 -6.63 11.90
CA TYR A 240 -18.68 -7.19 12.09
C TYR A 240 -18.72 -8.55 12.78
N ARG A 241 -19.57 -8.70 13.81
CA ARG A 241 -19.81 -9.99 14.44
C ARG A 241 -20.31 -11.02 13.42
N LEU A 242 -21.37 -10.69 12.67
CA LEU A 242 -21.96 -11.62 11.70
C LEU A 242 -20.95 -12.01 10.62
N LEU A 243 -20.13 -11.07 10.17
CA LEU A 243 -19.05 -11.32 9.22
C LEU A 243 -18.04 -12.34 9.75
N LEU A 244 -17.55 -12.15 10.98
CA LEU A 244 -16.61 -13.09 11.58
C LEU A 244 -17.23 -14.47 11.79
N GLU A 245 -18.51 -14.54 12.21
CA GLU A 245 -19.25 -15.80 12.35
C GLU A 245 -19.34 -16.56 11.00
N ASP A 246 -19.73 -15.86 9.92
CA ASP A 246 -19.89 -16.44 8.58
C ASP A 246 -18.55 -16.96 8.05
N VAL A 247 -17.44 -16.22 8.23
CA VAL A 247 -16.10 -16.65 7.81
C VAL A 247 -15.62 -17.84 8.65
N ARG A 248 -15.76 -17.79 9.98
CA ARG A 248 -15.34 -18.88 10.87
C ARG A 248 -16.05 -20.18 10.53
N ALA A 249 -17.36 -20.13 10.29
CA ALA A 249 -18.15 -21.30 9.90
C ALA A 249 -17.64 -21.90 8.57
N ALA A 250 -17.38 -21.07 7.56
CA ALA A 250 -16.86 -21.54 6.27
C ALA A 250 -15.47 -22.21 6.41
N LEU A 251 -14.59 -21.63 7.23
CA LEU A 251 -13.26 -22.19 7.50
C LEU A 251 -13.32 -23.50 8.30
N ASP A 252 -14.25 -23.62 9.25
CA ASP A 252 -14.45 -24.85 10.02
C ASP A 252 -14.98 -25.98 9.15
N ASP A 253 -15.89 -25.67 8.23
CA ASP A 253 -16.42 -26.66 7.28
C ASP A 253 -15.34 -27.12 6.28
N LEU A 254 -14.53 -26.20 5.77
CA LEU A 254 -13.35 -26.55 4.98
C LEU A 254 -12.39 -27.43 5.80
N GLY A 255 -12.16 -27.08 7.06
CA GLY A 255 -11.25 -27.80 7.94
C GLY A 255 -11.70 -29.23 8.22
N LYS A 256 -13.00 -29.48 8.39
CA LYS A 256 -13.59 -30.83 8.49
C LYS A 256 -13.34 -31.65 7.22
N ILE A 257 -13.43 -31.02 6.05
CA ILE A 257 -13.23 -31.68 4.75
C ILE A 257 -11.76 -32.03 4.54
N LYS A 258 -10.84 -31.08 4.82
CA LYS A 258 -9.40 -31.24 4.56
C LYS A 258 -8.64 -31.90 5.71
N GLY A 259 -9.28 -32.09 6.87
CA GLY A 259 -8.65 -32.64 8.07
C GLY A 259 -7.61 -31.70 8.69
N ARG A 260 -7.81 -30.39 8.56
CA ARG A 260 -6.85 -29.35 8.94
C ARG A 260 -7.57 -28.16 9.58
N PHE A 261 -6.96 -27.52 10.59
CA PHE A 261 -7.45 -26.24 11.11
C PHE A 261 -6.97 -25.07 10.25
N TYR A 262 -7.88 -24.15 9.92
CA TYR A 262 -7.58 -22.89 9.24
C TYR A 262 -7.84 -21.72 10.19
N GLY A 263 -6.84 -20.86 10.42
CA GLY A 263 -6.98 -19.75 11.36
C GLY A 263 -7.85 -18.61 10.83
N LEU A 264 -8.43 -17.85 11.75
CA LEU A 264 -9.12 -16.59 11.45
C LEU A 264 -8.61 -15.55 12.42
N THR A 265 -7.94 -14.53 11.90
CA THR A 265 -7.41 -13.42 12.69
C THR A 265 -7.95 -12.09 12.18
N ALA A 266 -7.70 -11.04 12.95
CA ALA A 266 -7.97 -9.68 12.53
C ALA A 266 -6.91 -8.75 13.10
N ALA A 267 -6.59 -7.72 12.34
CA ALA A 267 -5.93 -6.52 12.85
C ALA A 267 -6.97 -5.65 13.57
N LEU A 268 -6.64 -5.22 14.79
CA LEU A 268 -7.61 -4.71 15.76
C LEU A 268 -7.15 -3.36 16.34
N PRO A 269 -8.08 -2.40 16.51
CA PRO A 269 -7.74 -1.06 16.96
C PRO A 269 -7.39 -0.99 18.45
N CYS A 270 -6.67 0.06 18.81
CA CYS A 270 -6.37 0.42 20.20
C CYS A 270 -7.09 1.67 20.71
N GLY A 271 -7.57 2.53 19.81
CA GLY A 271 -8.35 3.71 20.19
C GLY A 271 -9.72 3.32 20.76
N THR A 272 -10.10 3.88 21.90
CA THR A 272 -11.36 3.54 22.59
C THR A 272 -12.60 3.81 21.75
N ASP A 273 -12.56 4.85 20.91
CA ASP A 273 -13.67 5.19 20.02
C ASP A 273 -13.93 4.07 19.01
N HIS A 274 -12.87 3.48 18.44
CA HIS A 274 -12.98 2.33 17.52
C HIS A 274 -13.33 1.04 18.26
N ILE A 275 -12.70 0.78 19.41
CA ILE A 275 -13.02 -0.39 20.25
C ILE A 275 -14.50 -0.39 20.66
N SER A 276 -15.09 0.77 20.91
CA SER A 276 -16.50 0.89 21.33
C SER A 276 -17.49 0.35 20.27
N ASN A 277 -17.08 0.34 19.00
CA ASN A 277 -17.82 -0.21 17.87
C ASN A 277 -17.61 -1.72 17.68
N MET A 278 -16.97 -2.42 18.63
CA MET A 278 -16.75 -3.87 18.59
C MET A 278 -17.36 -4.56 19.82
N ASP A 279 -17.71 -5.83 19.67
CA ASP A 279 -18.03 -6.74 20.77
C ASP A 279 -16.79 -7.60 21.05
N ILE A 280 -15.90 -7.11 21.92
CA ILE A 280 -14.60 -7.76 22.19
C ILE A 280 -14.78 -9.21 22.62
N ALA A 281 -15.71 -9.50 23.54
CA ALA A 281 -15.91 -10.86 24.04
C ALA A 281 -16.34 -11.80 22.92
N HIS A 282 -17.24 -11.35 22.04
CA HIS A 282 -17.63 -12.13 20.87
C HIS A 282 -16.48 -12.30 19.88
N THR A 283 -15.80 -11.21 19.50
CA THR A 283 -14.64 -11.23 18.59
C THR A 283 -13.57 -12.20 19.10
N ALA A 284 -13.23 -12.16 20.39
CA ALA A 284 -12.28 -13.07 21.01
C ALA A 284 -12.71 -14.55 21.01
N SER A 285 -14.02 -14.83 20.98
CA SER A 285 -14.53 -16.20 20.90
C SER A 285 -14.41 -16.80 19.50
N VAL A 286 -14.47 -15.97 18.46
CA VAL A 286 -14.48 -16.40 17.05
C VAL A 286 -13.07 -16.41 16.45
N LEU A 287 -12.25 -15.41 16.77
CA LEU A 287 -10.89 -15.31 16.23
C LEU A 287 -9.94 -16.31 16.93
N SER A 288 -9.01 -16.86 16.15
CA SER A 288 -7.90 -17.67 16.68
C SER A 288 -6.87 -16.80 17.40
N GLU A 289 -6.68 -15.56 16.95
CA GLU A 289 -5.77 -14.58 17.57
C GLU A 289 -6.29 -13.16 17.37
N LEU A 290 -5.83 -12.25 18.23
CA LEU A 290 -6.20 -10.84 18.30
C LEU A 290 -4.96 -9.98 18.03
N ASN A 291 -4.82 -9.47 16.80
CA ASN A 291 -3.64 -8.71 16.42
C ASN A 291 -3.84 -7.23 16.72
N LEU A 292 -3.38 -6.75 17.87
CA LEU A 292 -3.58 -5.36 18.29
C LEU A 292 -2.58 -4.45 17.57
N MET A 293 -3.09 -3.48 16.82
CA MET A 293 -2.28 -2.46 16.15
C MET A 293 -1.81 -1.40 17.15
N THR A 294 -0.92 -1.79 18.07
CA THR A 294 -0.39 -0.91 19.13
C THR A 294 0.72 0.00 18.62
N TYR A 295 0.45 0.69 17.52
CA TYR A 295 1.26 1.71 16.84
C TYR A 295 0.31 2.77 16.26
N ASP A 296 0.86 3.82 15.64
CA ASP A 296 0.07 4.95 15.13
C ASP A 296 -0.77 5.68 16.18
N PHE A 297 -0.28 5.68 17.42
CA PHE A 297 -0.90 6.43 18.50
C PHE A 297 -0.73 7.95 18.33
N PHE A 298 0.42 8.37 17.79
CA PHE A 298 0.71 9.77 17.45
C PHE A 298 1.37 9.88 16.09
N GLY A 299 1.01 10.94 15.37
CA GLY A 299 1.57 11.23 14.05
C GLY A 299 1.24 12.66 13.62
N ALA A 300 1.48 12.98 12.35
CA ALA A 300 1.31 14.34 11.83
C ALA A 300 -0.14 14.87 11.88
N TRP A 301 -1.12 14.01 12.15
CA TRP A 301 -2.52 14.37 12.42
C TRP A 301 -2.76 14.87 13.85
N SER A 302 -1.85 14.57 14.78
CA SER A 302 -1.91 15.06 16.16
C SER A 302 -1.61 16.57 16.21
N PRO A 303 -2.12 17.31 17.20
CA PRO A 303 -1.86 18.76 17.31
C PRO A 303 -0.43 19.09 17.75
N THR A 304 0.23 18.14 18.43
CA THR A 304 1.60 18.24 18.93
C THR A 304 2.32 16.92 18.69
N THR A 305 3.64 16.96 18.69
CA THR A 305 4.47 15.75 18.58
C THR A 305 4.20 14.77 19.72
N GLY A 306 4.30 13.48 19.39
CA GLY A 306 4.10 12.37 20.32
C GLY A 306 4.78 11.11 19.81
N VAL A 307 4.72 10.06 20.61
CA VAL A 307 5.41 8.79 20.32
C VAL A 307 4.53 7.89 19.44
N ASN A 308 5.10 7.28 18.39
CA ASN A 308 4.36 6.42 17.47
C ASN A 308 3.71 5.21 18.20
N ALA A 309 4.53 4.50 18.99
CA ALA A 309 4.13 3.25 19.62
C ALA A 309 4.63 3.13 21.07
N PRO A 310 4.24 4.06 21.96
CA PRO A 310 4.70 4.07 23.35
C PRO A 310 4.28 2.80 24.09
N LEU A 311 5.21 2.16 24.82
CA LEU A 311 4.90 1.01 25.66
C LEU A 311 3.97 1.42 26.83
N TYR A 312 4.24 2.57 27.42
CA TYR A 312 3.45 3.18 28.50
C TYR A 312 3.08 4.62 28.19
N TYR A 313 2.08 5.15 28.88
CA TYR A 313 1.56 6.51 28.65
C TYR A 313 2.65 7.59 28.72
N GLN A 314 2.74 8.41 27.67
CA GLN A 314 3.72 9.51 27.55
C GLN A 314 3.44 10.69 28.51
N GLY A 315 2.22 10.81 29.07
CA GLY A 315 1.88 11.82 30.09
C GLY A 315 1.02 12.99 29.63
N TRP A 316 0.72 13.08 28.35
CA TRP A 316 -0.23 14.02 27.78
C TRP A 316 -0.92 13.37 26.58
N GLY A 317 -1.97 14.02 26.09
CA GLY A 317 -2.88 13.41 25.12
C GLY A 317 -3.70 12.31 25.78
N ASP A 318 -4.25 11.43 24.96
CA ASP A 318 -5.09 10.33 25.43
C ASP A 318 -4.26 9.32 26.27
N GLY A 319 -4.76 9.04 27.48
CA GLY A 319 -4.17 8.07 28.41
C GLY A 319 -4.20 6.64 27.88
N ASP A 320 -5.07 6.36 26.90
CA ASP A 320 -5.28 5.04 26.35
C ASP A 320 -4.37 4.73 25.15
N PHE A 321 -3.66 5.73 24.65
CA PHE A 321 -2.81 5.63 23.47
C PHE A 321 -1.41 5.11 23.81
N ASN A 322 -1.35 3.85 24.26
CA ASN A 322 -0.12 3.08 24.51
C ASN A 322 -0.38 1.57 24.49
N VAL A 323 0.69 0.79 24.30
CA VAL A 323 0.64 -0.68 24.21
C VAL A 323 -0.01 -1.30 25.46
N ALA A 324 0.46 -0.93 26.66
CA ALA A 324 -0.01 -1.52 27.90
C ALA A 324 -1.51 -1.30 28.10
N LYS A 325 -1.98 -0.08 27.86
CA LYS A 325 -3.39 0.28 28.03
C LYS A 325 -4.30 -0.34 26.97
N CYS A 326 -3.85 -0.44 25.72
CA CYS A 326 -4.59 -1.19 24.70
C CYS A 326 -4.81 -2.66 25.10
N VAL A 327 -3.75 -3.33 25.57
CA VAL A 327 -3.83 -4.71 26.07
C VAL A 327 -4.80 -4.83 27.24
N GLU A 328 -4.73 -3.91 28.20
CA GLU A 328 -5.67 -3.87 29.34
C GLU A 328 -7.13 -3.71 28.89
N ASN A 329 -7.39 -2.81 27.93
CA ASN A 329 -8.73 -2.54 27.41
C ASN A 329 -9.31 -3.78 26.71
N TRP A 330 -8.51 -4.48 25.88
CA TRP A 330 -8.92 -5.73 25.25
C TRP A 330 -9.17 -6.86 26.25
N ILE A 331 -8.32 -7.00 27.27
CA ILE A 331 -8.55 -7.99 28.34
C ILE A 331 -9.82 -7.67 29.13
N ALA A 332 -10.04 -6.40 29.48
CA ALA A 332 -11.22 -5.96 30.21
C ALA A 332 -12.52 -6.19 29.41
N GLY A 333 -12.45 -6.11 28.09
CA GLY A 333 -13.58 -6.39 27.18
C GLY A 333 -13.85 -7.88 26.94
N GLY A 334 -13.00 -8.80 27.42
CA GLY A 334 -13.18 -10.25 27.27
C GLY A 334 -12.14 -10.94 26.37
N GLY A 335 -11.14 -10.22 25.87
CA GLY A 335 -10.00 -10.79 25.16
C GLY A 335 -9.14 -11.66 26.08
N THR A 336 -8.71 -12.83 25.60
CA THR A 336 -7.85 -13.72 26.39
C THR A 336 -6.38 -13.48 26.07
N ARG A 337 -5.53 -13.49 27.10
CA ARG A 337 -4.10 -13.15 26.98
C ARG A 337 -3.38 -14.03 25.97
N ASP A 338 -3.70 -15.32 25.97
CA ASP A 338 -3.17 -16.36 25.08
C ASP A 338 -3.58 -16.21 23.61
N LYS A 339 -4.43 -15.23 23.27
CA LYS A 339 -4.75 -14.86 21.89
C LYS A 339 -4.22 -13.49 21.47
N ILE A 340 -3.80 -12.65 22.41
CA ILE A 340 -3.42 -11.25 22.14
C ILE A 340 -1.98 -11.18 21.60
N ASN A 341 -1.84 -10.56 20.43
CA ASN A 341 -0.58 -10.17 19.84
C ASN A 341 -0.42 -8.63 19.92
N ILE A 342 0.74 -8.14 20.34
CA ILE A 342 1.04 -6.69 20.36
C ILE A 342 1.73 -6.23 19.08
N GLY A 343 1.48 -4.99 18.67
CA GLY A 343 2.08 -4.37 17.49
C GLY A 343 3.54 -3.94 17.67
N LEU A 344 4.35 -4.24 16.66
CA LEU A 344 5.78 -3.98 16.56
C LEU A 344 6.05 -3.19 15.25
N PRO A 345 6.09 -1.85 15.31
CA PRO A 345 6.29 -1.03 14.12
C PRO A 345 7.77 -1.02 13.70
N PHE A 346 8.08 -1.52 12.51
CA PHE A 346 9.40 -1.44 11.88
C PHE A 346 9.57 -0.13 11.10
N TYR A 347 8.96 0.94 11.60
CA TYR A 347 8.94 2.28 11.02
C TYR A 347 8.78 3.33 12.13
N GLY A 348 8.93 4.60 11.74
CA GLY A 348 8.73 5.74 12.61
C GLY A 348 7.71 6.74 12.06
N ARG A 349 7.20 7.59 12.96
CA ARG A 349 6.39 8.76 12.61
C ARG A 349 7.25 10.02 12.77
N SER A 350 7.30 10.85 11.73
CA SER A 350 8.13 12.06 11.71
C SER A 350 7.31 13.35 11.88
N PHE A 351 7.97 14.39 12.38
CA PHE A 351 7.39 15.69 12.67
C PHE A 351 8.32 16.81 12.21
N LEU A 352 7.87 17.58 11.23
CA LEU A 352 8.64 18.68 10.66
C LEU A 352 8.82 19.82 11.68
N LYS A 353 10.04 20.36 11.77
CA LYS A 353 10.49 21.47 12.65
C LYS A 353 10.58 21.17 14.15
N ALA A 354 9.95 20.11 14.65
CA ALA A 354 10.03 19.74 16.06
C ALA A 354 11.37 19.06 16.39
N LYS A 355 11.76 19.13 17.67
CA LYS A 355 12.94 18.44 18.22
C LYS A 355 12.61 17.61 19.45
N GLY A 356 11.49 17.90 20.11
CA GLY A 356 11.04 17.21 21.30
C GLY A 356 9.60 16.76 21.20
N LEU A 357 9.17 16.02 22.21
CA LEU A 357 7.78 15.62 22.39
C LEU A 357 6.94 16.78 22.93
N ASN A 358 5.62 16.75 22.67
CA ASN A 358 4.66 17.79 23.05
C ASN A 358 5.00 19.19 22.48
N GLU A 359 5.63 19.22 21.31
CA GLU A 359 5.98 20.44 20.58
C GLU A 359 5.04 20.65 19.39
N PRO A 360 4.79 21.91 18.97
CA PRO A 360 4.13 22.17 17.70
C PRO A 360 5.01 21.70 16.53
N HIS A 361 4.38 21.24 15.45
CA HIS A 361 5.06 20.79 14.23
C HIS A 361 4.34 21.31 12.99
N ALA A 362 4.99 21.16 11.83
CA ALA A 362 4.44 21.57 10.54
C ALA A 362 4.02 20.35 9.68
N GLY A 363 3.34 19.39 10.31
CA GLY A 363 3.00 18.11 9.69
C GLY A 363 4.16 17.10 9.69
N ALA A 364 4.07 16.09 8.82
CA ALA A 364 5.11 15.07 8.66
C ALA A 364 6.35 15.66 7.97
N ASP A 365 7.55 15.18 8.31
CA ASP A 365 8.77 15.64 7.67
C ASP A 365 9.02 14.95 6.32
N LYS A 366 8.23 15.38 5.32
CA LYS A 366 8.35 14.91 3.93
C LYS A 366 9.60 15.44 3.22
N ASN A 367 10.31 16.41 3.82
CA ASN A 367 11.55 16.94 3.25
C ASN A 367 12.69 15.93 3.42
N VAL A 368 12.82 15.38 4.63
CA VAL A 368 13.85 14.38 4.93
C VAL A 368 13.42 12.98 4.51
N TRP A 369 12.14 12.65 4.71
CA TRP A 369 11.57 11.31 4.54
C TRP A 369 10.58 11.23 3.36
N GLY A 370 10.84 11.98 2.29
CA GLY A 370 9.92 12.08 1.15
C GLY A 370 9.70 10.77 0.38
N ILE A 371 10.64 9.82 0.46
CA ILE A 371 10.46 8.50 -0.16
C ILE A 371 9.36 7.70 0.54
N ASP A 372 9.26 7.84 1.86
CA ASP A 372 8.30 7.17 2.75
C ASP A 372 7.10 8.07 3.11
N ASP A 373 6.89 9.16 2.36
CA ASP A 373 5.84 10.16 2.61
C ASP A 373 5.79 10.70 4.06
N GLY A 374 6.95 10.82 4.72
CA GLY A 374 7.04 11.30 6.10
C GLY A 374 6.88 10.20 7.18
N THR A 375 6.74 8.93 6.80
CA THR A 375 6.63 7.78 7.72
C THR A 375 7.79 6.81 7.46
N PRO A 376 9.04 7.18 7.82
CA PRO A 376 10.22 6.43 7.40
C PRO A 376 10.28 5.02 7.98
N GLN A 377 10.63 4.05 7.14
CA GLN A 377 10.95 2.68 7.55
C GLN A 377 12.23 2.64 8.39
N TYR A 378 12.38 1.62 9.23
CA TYR A 378 13.53 1.49 10.14
C TYR A 378 14.88 1.57 9.41
N PHE A 379 15.02 0.89 8.27
CA PHE A 379 16.26 0.96 7.46
C PHE A 379 16.61 2.40 7.01
N ASN A 380 15.61 3.22 6.69
CA ASN A 380 15.82 4.62 6.30
C ASN A 380 16.20 5.46 7.51
N ILE A 381 15.58 5.22 8.67
CA ILE A 381 15.91 5.90 9.93
C ILE A 381 17.37 5.65 10.30
N VAL A 382 17.79 4.38 10.36
CA VAL A 382 19.16 3.97 10.71
C VAL A 382 20.20 4.67 9.84
N SER A 383 19.94 4.79 8.53
CA SER A 383 20.87 5.47 7.60
C SER A 383 21.14 6.95 7.94
N LYS A 384 20.21 7.61 8.63
CA LYS A 384 20.31 9.03 9.00
C LYS A 384 20.67 9.26 10.46
N LEU A 385 20.55 8.27 11.34
CA LEU A 385 20.90 8.40 12.77
C LEU A 385 22.28 9.01 13.04
N PRO A 386 23.35 8.74 12.26
CA PRO A 386 24.65 9.40 12.47
C PRO A 386 24.63 10.93 12.36
N SER A 387 23.60 11.50 11.73
CA SER A 387 23.40 12.95 11.55
C SER A 387 22.33 13.54 12.47
N MET A 388 21.80 12.75 13.40
CA MET A 388 20.70 13.13 14.28
C MET A 388 21.15 13.06 15.74
N THR A 389 20.57 13.95 16.57
CA THR A 389 20.64 13.79 18.02
C THR A 389 19.63 12.73 18.43
N GLN A 390 20.13 11.65 19.05
CA GLN A 390 19.32 10.54 19.54
C GLN A 390 18.95 10.76 21.00
N MET A 391 17.70 10.43 21.34
CA MET A 391 17.16 10.55 22.69
C MET A 391 16.31 9.32 22.99
N TRP A 392 16.54 8.70 24.13
CA TRP A 392 15.62 7.70 24.64
C TRP A 392 14.61 8.34 25.58
N ASP A 393 13.34 7.98 25.40
CA ASP A 393 12.31 8.37 26.34
C ASP A 393 12.04 7.22 27.34
N GLU A 394 12.56 7.35 28.56
CA GLU A 394 12.40 6.34 29.63
C GLU A 394 10.95 6.11 30.03
N LYS A 395 10.07 7.07 29.75
CA LYS A 395 8.66 6.98 30.13
C LYS A 395 7.89 6.06 29.18
N THR A 396 8.08 6.22 27.88
CA THR A 396 7.41 5.43 26.85
C THR A 396 8.20 4.20 26.43
N TRP A 397 9.48 4.10 26.80
CA TRP A 397 10.41 3.07 26.34
C TRP A 397 10.54 3.05 24.82
N THR A 398 10.68 4.23 24.23
CA THR A 398 10.77 4.41 22.77
C THR A 398 11.95 5.31 22.41
N GLN A 399 12.52 5.06 21.23
CA GLN A 399 13.60 5.85 20.68
C GLN A 399 13.06 7.08 19.92
N LEU A 400 13.74 8.20 20.12
CA LEU A 400 13.54 9.44 19.38
C LEU A 400 14.84 9.86 18.72
N ALA A 401 14.75 10.57 17.60
CA ALA A 401 15.88 11.26 17.02
C ALA A 401 15.42 12.55 16.33
N TYR A 402 16.25 13.58 16.31
CA TYR A 402 15.95 14.83 15.60
C TYR A 402 17.20 15.45 14.97
N PHE A 403 17.02 16.26 13.93
CA PHE A 403 18.10 17.08 13.36
C PHE A 403 18.25 18.41 14.09
N ASP A 404 19.45 19.00 14.06
CA ASP A 404 19.72 20.32 14.64
C ASP A 404 18.81 21.43 14.11
N GLY A 405 18.25 21.30 12.91
CA GLY A 405 17.25 22.21 12.34
C GLY A 405 15.79 21.93 12.70
N GLY A 406 15.52 20.85 13.44
CA GLY A 406 14.20 20.24 13.59
C GLY A 406 13.95 19.14 12.55
N GLY A 407 12.93 18.31 12.78
CA GLY A 407 12.70 17.07 12.02
C GLY A 407 12.80 15.86 12.94
N LEU A 408 11.91 15.80 13.93
CA LEU A 408 11.84 14.72 14.91
C LEU A 408 11.29 13.45 14.24
N VAL A 409 11.80 12.30 14.64
CA VAL A 409 11.21 10.98 14.37
C VAL A 409 11.09 10.20 15.67
N SER A 410 9.92 9.60 15.89
CA SER A 410 9.69 8.60 16.94
C SER A 410 9.59 7.22 16.29
N PHE A 411 10.37 6.26 16.79
CA PHE A 411 10.46 4.91 16.23
C PHE A 411 10.89 3.90 17.28
N ASP A 412 10.67 2.61 17.01
CA ASP A 412 11.22 1.55 17.83
C ASP A 412 12.57 1.11 17.28
N ASN A 413 13.62 1.25 18.09
CA ASN A 413 14.90 0.59 17.86
C ASN A 413 14.93 -0.80 18.52
N GLU A 414 16.07 -1.46 18.46
CA GLU A 414 16.32 -2.77 19.07
C GLU A 414 15.91 -2.81 20.54
N ASN A 415 16.25 -1.80 21.33
CA ASN A 415 15.94 -1.76 22.76
C ASN A 415 14.42 -1.65 23.01
N ALA A 416 13.73 -0.80 22.24
CA ALA A 416 12.27 -0.65 22.33
C ALA A 416 11.54 -1.94 21.93
N ILE A 417 11.94 -2.57 20.81
CA ILE A 417 11.39 -3.86 20.38
C ILE A 417 11.64 -4.94 21.44
N CYS A 418 12.86 -5.05 21.96
CA CYS A 418 13.17 -6.00 23.04
C CYS A 418 12.27 -5.79 24.26
N ALA A 419 12.08 -4.54 24.70
CA ALA A 419 11.24 -4.22 25.85
C ALA A 419 9.76 -4.59 25.63
N LYS A 420 9.26 -4.44 24.40
CA LYS A 420 7.91 -4.89 24.02
C LYS A 420 7.79 -6.41 24.06
N ILE A 421 8.79 -7.14 23.58
CA ILE A 421 8.83 -8.61 23.72
C ILE A 421 8.90 -9.03 25.19
N GLU A 422 9.66 -8.33 26.02
CA GLU A 422 9.71 -8.58 27.46
C GLU A 422 8.35 -8.33 28.13
N PHE A 423 7.67 -7.24 27.79
CA PHE A 423 6.33 -6.93 28.26
C PHE A 423 5.35 -8.05 27.87
N MET A 424 5.36 -8.47 26.61
CA MET A 424 4.53 -9.56 26.11
C MET A 424 4.75 -10.86 26.90
N GLN A 425 6.01 -11.24 27.17
CA GLN A 425 6.36 -12.41 27.97
C GLN A 425 5.85 -12.28 29.42
N LYS A 426 6.11 -11.14 30.09
CA LYS A 426 5.68 -10.88 31.47
C LYS A 426 4.17 -10.90 31.64
N HIS A 427 3.44 -10.48 30.62
CA HIS A 427 1.98 -10.43 30.62
C HIS A 427 1.32 -11.71 30.07
N ASN A 428 2.09 -12.75 29.78
CA ASN A 428 1.62 -14.03 29.22
C ASN A 428 0.78 -13.86 27.95
N LEU A 429 1.16 -12.92 27.09
CA LEU A 429 0.47 -12.68 25.81
C LEU A 429 0.89 -13.73 24.77
N ASN A 430 0.12 -13.88 23.69
CA ASN A 430 0.39 -14.86 22.62
C ASN A 430 1.68 -14.55 21.86
N GLY A 431 1.87 -13.29 21.47
CA GLY A 431 2.81 -12.96 20.42
C GLY A 431 2.89 -11.49 20.01
N GLY A 432 3.49 -11.27 18.85
CA GLY A 432 3.69 -9.94 18.26
C GLY A 432 3.35 -9.91 16.78
N ILE A 433 2.77 -8.80 16.33
CA ILE A 433 2.46 -8.50 14.93
C ILE A 433 3.35 -7.35 14.46
N ILE A 434 4.08 -7.57 13.36
CA ILE A 434 5.04 -6.63 12.79
C ILE A 434 4.40 -5.91 11.60
N TRP A 435 4.41 -4.58 11.64
CA TRP A 435 4.14 -3.73 10.48
C TRP A 435 5.38 -2.90 10.16
N GLU A 436 6.05 -3.06 9.03
CA GLU A 436 5.95 -4.18 8.08
C GLU A 436 7.26 -4.95 8.01
N LEU A 437 7.20 -6.21 7.57
CA LEU A 437 8.29 -7.18 7.73
C LEU A 437 9.59 -6.76 7.03
N SER A 438 9.50 -6.03 5.92
CA SER A 438 10.68 -5.51 5.21
C SER A 438 11.24 -4.20 5.80
N GLY A 439 10.56 -3.61 6.79
CA GLY A 439 10.92 -2.32 7.37
C GLY A 439 12.31 -2.30 8.03
N ASP A 440 12.81 -3.46 8.47
CA ASP A 440 14.15 -3.63 9.04
C ASP A 440 15.14 -4.37 8.13
N LEU A 441 14.76 -4.75 6.91
CA LEU A 441 15.63 -5.44 5.96
C LEU A 441 16.74 -4.49 5.47
N MET A 442 17.97 -4.69 5.89
CA MET A 442 19.12 -3.85 5.53
C MET A 442 19.71 -4.23 4.16
N ASP A 443 20.59 -3.39 3.60
CA ASP A 443 21.21 -3.64 2.28
C ASP A 443 22.10 -4.89 2.26
N ASP A 444 22.63 -5.30 3.42
CA ASP A 444 23.38 -6.54 3.61
C ASP A 444 22.50 -7.74 4.00
N LEU A 445 21.17 -7.59 3.89
CA LEU A 445 20.14 -8.56 4.26
C LEU A 445 20.04 -8.87 5.75
N SER A 446 20.71 -8.11 6.62
CA SER A 446 20.46 -8.18 8.06
C SER A 446 19.07 -7.67 8.42
N THR A 447 18.50 -8.16 9.52
CA THR A 447 17.15 -7.81 10.02
C THR A 447 17.22 -7.53 11.53
N PRO A 448 17.79 -6.38 11.94
CA PRO A 448 18.18 -6.14 13.33
C PRO A 448 17.03 -6.21 14.34
N LEU A 449 15.83 -5.75 13.95
CA LEU A 449 14.67 -5.76 14.83
C LEU A 449 14.11 -7.18 14.95
N LEU A 450 14.00 -7.91 13.84
CA LEU A 450 13.56 -9.31 13.84
C LEU A 450 14.54 -10.23 14.59
N ASP A 451 15.85 -9.97 14.47
CA ASP A 451 16.90 -10.67 15.22
C ASP A 451 16.74 -10.48 16.72
N VAL A 452 16.50 -9.24 17.18
CA VAL A 452 16.27 -8.95 18.59
C VAL A 452 15.01 -9.63 19.14
N ILE A 453 13.93 -9.68 18.36
CA ILE A 453 12.72 -10.40 18.74
C ILE A 453 13.06 -11.87 19.04
N ASN A 454 13.71 -12.54 18.10
CA ASN A 454 14.06 -13.95 18.24
C ASN A 454 15.07 -14.17 19.38
N ASN A 455 16.08 -13.32 19.52
CA ASN A 455 17.07 -13.41 20.58
C ASN A 455 16.44 -13.28 21.98
N LYS A 456 15.50 -12.36 22.17
CA LYS A 456 14.78 -12.19 23.45
C LYS A 456 13.85 -13.36 23.75
N LEU A 457 13.23 -13.95 22.74
CA LEU A 457 12.36 -15.12 22.91
C LEU A 457 13.15 -16.37 23.26
N MET A 458 14.33 -16.55 22.67
CA MET A 458 15.26 -17.64 22.99
C MET A 458 15.94 -17.48 24.35
N ASN A 459 16.21 -16.24 24.73
CA ASN A 459 16.89 -15.90 25.98
C ASN A 459 16.02 -14.91 26.77
N PRO A 460 14.99 -15.37 27.50
CA PRO A 460 14.08 -14.49 28.23
C PRO A 460 14.77 -13.57 29.25
N ASP A 461 15.93 -13.98 29.77
CA ASP A 461 16.74 -13.19 30.71
C ASP A 461 17.65 -12.14 30.02
N MET A 462 17.71 -12.10 28.69
CA MET A 462 18.47 -11.10 27.94
C MET A 462 18.00 -9.69 28.32
N SER A 463 18.94 -8.85 28.76
CA SER A 463 18.64 -7.44 29.03
C SER A 463 18.34 -6.72 27.72
N CYS A 464 17.29 -5.90 27.72
CA CYS A 464 16.93 -5.04 26.59
C CYS A 464 17.75 -3.75 26.52
N GLY A 465 18.81 -3.65 27.33
CA GLY A 465 19.64 -2.46 27.45
C GLY A 465 18.96 -1.32 28.20
N GLN A 466 19.78 -0.37 28.62
CA GLN A 466 19.38 1.03 28.81
C GLN A 466 20.23 1.84 27.82
N PRO A 467 19.77 3.00 27.35
CA PRO A 467 20.44 3.75 26.30
C PRO A 467 21.81 4.24 26.78
N GLY A 468 22.87 3.77 26.13
CA GLY A 468 24.24 4.19 26.42
C GLY A 468 25.30 3.16 26.05
N GLU A 469 24.98 1.87 25.99
CA GLU A 469 25.90 0.87 25.44
C GLU A 469 25.67 0.73 23.93
N VAL A 470 26.47 1.47 23.17
CA VAL A 470 26.78 1.08 21.79
C VAL A 470 27.44 -0.29 21.88
N VAL A 471 26.68 -1.36 21.65
CA VAL A 471 27.25 -2.71 21.47
C VAL A 471 28.06 -2.66 20.18
N SER A 472 29.33 -2.31 20.30
CA SER A 472 30.31 -2.53 19.26
C SER A 472 30.62 -4.02 19.28
N THR A 473 30.03 -4.76 18.35
CA THR A 473 30.50 -6.11 18.04
C THR A 473 31.96 -5.99 17.58
N PRO A 474 32.91 -6.74 18.18
CA PRO A 474 34.30 -6.65 17.77
C PRO A 474 34.46 -7.34 16.42
N LEU A 475 34.64 -6.54 15.37
CA LEU A 475 35.20 -7.03 14.12
C LEU A 475 36.61 -7.56 14.44
N ILE A 476 36.86 -8.82 14.08
CA ILE A 476 38.15 -9.49 14.28
C ILE A 476 39.28 -8.64 13.71
N THR A 477 40.25 -8.38 14.58
CA THR A 477 41.40 -7.49 14.42
C THR A 477 42.37 -7.94 13.32
N GLY A 478 42.85 -6.97 12.55
CA GLY A 478 44.06 -7.07 11.73
C GLY A 478 44.78 -5.73 11.60
N GLY A 479 45.75 -5.47 12.48
CA GLY A 479 47.00 -4.79 12.13
C GLY A 479 47.08 -3.25 12.12
N SER A 480 47.54 -2.72 13.25
CA SER A 480 48.68 -1.78 13.40
C SER A 480 48.57 -0.29 13.00
N SER A 481 48.88 0.51 14.03
CA SER A 481 49.75 1.71 14.08
C SER A 481 49.18 3.14 14.02
N SER A 482 49.43 3.83 15.15
CA SER A 482 49.83 5.24 15.38
C SER A 482 48.77 6.35 15.47
N ASP A 483 48.56 6.78 16.72
CA ASP A 483 48.63 8.14 17.27
C ASP A 483 48.21 9.33 16.40
N VAL A 484 47.30 10.17 16.94
CA VAL A 484 47.63 11.48 17.53
C VAL A 484 46.34 12.15 18.04
N SER A 485 46.38 12.55 19.31
CA SER A 485 45.44 13.44 19.99
C SER A 485 45.76 14.91 19.73
N VAL A 486 44.76 15.74 19.42
CA VAL A 486 44.78 17.19 19.75
C VAL A 486 43.37 17.68 20.08
N SER A 487 43.26 18.21 21.28
CA SER A 487 42.13 18.92 21.88
C SER A 487 42.20 20.44 21.65
N SER A 488 41.11 21.13 22.00
CA SER A 488 40.95 22.58 22.28
C SER A 488 40.64 23.47 21.06
N SER A 489 39.90 24.57 21.13
CA SER A 489 38.94 25.13 22.10
C SER A 489 38.47 26.46 21.49
N SER A 490 37.18 26.78 21.66
CA SER A 490 36.56 28.12 21.80
C SER A 490 37.28 29.38 21.27
N SER A 491 36.54 30.21 20.52
CA SER A 491 36.30 31.61 20.93
C SER A 491 35.22 32.31 20.09
N SER A 492 34.38 33.02 20.85
CA SER A 492 33.24 33.88 20.54
C SER A 492 33.59 35.29 20.04
N SER A 493 32.67 35.91 19.30
CA SER A 493 32.27 37.35 19.37
C SER A 493 31.13 37.60 18.37
N SER A 494 29.87 37.84 18.77
CA SER A 494 29.22 39.15 19.07
C SER A 494 29.36 40.16 17.92
N SER A 495 28.36 40.88 17.41
CA SER A 495 27.01 41.25 17.90
C SER A 495 26.34 42.18 16.86
N SER A 496 25.09 42.56 17.14
CA SER A 496 24.23 43.63 16.57
C SER A 496 23.33 43.22 15.40
N SER A 497 22.01 43.03 15.53
CA SER A 497 20.87 43.77 16.14
C SER A 497 20.23 44.80 15.20
N SER A 498 19.04 44.48 14.67
CA SER A 498 17.92 45.43 14.58
C SER A 498 16.59 44.72 14.32
N SER A 499 15.57 45.31 14.93
CA SER A 499 14.25 44.82 15.32
C SER A 499 13.13 44.92 14.26
N ALA A 500 12.19 43.98 14.39
CA ALA A 500 10.71 44.09 14.30
C ALA A 500 10.05 44.77 13.08
N PHE A 501 9.13 44.05 12.41
CA PHE A 501 7.67 44.19 12.53
C PHE A 501 6.99 43.14 11.62
N GLY A 502 5.91 42.53 12.11
CA GLY A 502 5.21 41.46 11.40
C GLY A 502 4.13 41.96 10.44
N SER A 503 3.77 41.09 9.50
CA SER A 503 2.41 40.98 8.97
C SER A 503 2.29 39.71 8.10
N SER A 504 1.25 38.95 8.38
CA SER A 504 0.77 37.79 7.64
C SER A 504 0.43 38.13 6.19
N SER A 505 0.84 37.27 5.25
CA SER A 505 0.23 37.19 3.92
C SER A 505 0.29 35.75 3.40
N SER A 506 -0.88 35.19 3.13
CA SER A 506 -1.14 33.92 2.46
C SER A 506 -0.44 33.83 1.09
N LEU A 507 0.13 32.65 0.77
CA LEU A 507 0.68 32.33 -0.54
C LEU A 507 -0.44 31.95 -1.54
N PRO A 508 -0.38 32.37 -2.81
CA PRO A 508 -1.37 32.03 -3.83
C PRO A 508 -1.08 30.69 -4.54
N SER A 509 -2.15 30.03 -4.98
CA SER A 509 -2.16 28.77 -5.74
C SER A 509 -1.78 28.97 -7.21
N THR A 510 -0.99 28.07 -7.79
CA THR A 510 -0.58 28.07 -9.20
C THR A 510 -1.63 27.43 -10.12
N PHE A 511 -2.04 28.15 -11.18
CA PHE A 511 -3.04 27.75 -12.18
C PHE A 511 -2.42 27.62 -13.58
N ILE A 512 -2.76 26.54 -14.29
CA ILE A 512 -2.65 26.48 -15.77
C ILE A 512 -3.82 27.31 -16.31
N SER A 513 -3.55 28.43 -16.98
CA SER A 513 -4.60 29.29 -17.55
C SER A 513 -5.50 28.53 -18.55
N ASP A 514 -6.81 28.71 -18.42
CA ASP A 514 -7.81 28.11 -19.31
C ASP A 514 -7.78 28.70 -20.74
N ASP A 515 -7.24 29.92 -20.92
CA ASP A 515 -7.30 30.64 -22.20
C ASP A 515 -6.41 30.07 -23.30
N VAL A 516 -5.33 29.34 -22.95
CA VAL A 516 -4.47 28.67 -23.95
C VAL A 516 -5.12 27.37 -24.47
N SER A 517 -6.10 26.83 -23.75
CA SER A 517 -6.69 25.48 -23.96
C SER A 517 -7.77 25.39 -25.05
N ALA A 518 -8.19 26.50 -25.64
CA ALA A 518 -9.19 26.51 -26.71
C ALA A 518 -8.62 26.15 -28.09
N SER A 519 -7.30 26.28 -28.30
CA SER A 519 -6.66 26.21 -29.63
C SER A 519 -6.26 24.80 -30.10
N GLY A 520 -6.31 23.79 -29.22
CA GLY A 520 -5.90 22.42 -29.57
C GLY A 520 -4.39 22.21 -29.76
N GLN A 521 -3.56 23.18 -29.42
CA GLN A 521 -2.11 23.03 -29.46
C GLN A 521 -1.61 22.12 -28.32
N PRO A 522 -0.52 21.35 -28.52
CA PRO A 522 0.10 20.58 -27.45
C PRO A 522 0.66 21.53 -26.37
N ILE A 523 0.68 21.06 -25.12
CA ILE A 523 1.31 21.80 -24.01
C ILE A 523 2.72 21.23 -23.80
N LEU A 524 3.71 22.12 -23.87
CA LEU A 524 5.12 21.86 -23.58
C LEU A 524 5.50 22.50 -22.24
N LEU A 525 6.09 21.72 -21.33
CA LEU A 525 6.58 22.16 -20.03
C LEU A 525 8.09 21.91 -19.91
N PHE A 526 8.84 22.91 -19.44
CA PHE A 526 10.28 22.82 -19.21
C PHE A 526 10.58 22.40 -17.77
N CYS A 527 11.62 21.58 -17.58
CA CYS A 527 12.05 21.05 -16.29
C CYS A 527 13.49 21.49 -16.01
N GLY A 528 13.70 22.32 -14.97
CA GLY A 528 15.02 22.81 -14.55
C GLY A 528 15.08 24.30 -14.21
N GLY A 529 15.88 24.66 -13.20
CA GLY A 529 15.90 25.99 -12.58
C GLY A 529 16.60 27.13 -13.34
N LYS A 530 16.91 27.02 -14.65
CA LYS A 530 17.50 28.14 -15.42
C LYS A 530 17.05 28.17 -16.88
N GLN A 531 16.90 29.40 -17.37
CA GLN A 531 16.59 29.83 -18.74
C GLN A 531 17.42 29.13 -19.83
N ASP A 532 17.00 27.99 -20.36
CA ASP A 532 17.54 27.48 -21.63
C ASP A 532 16.44 26.85 -22.50
N SER A 533 15.47 27.69 -22.87
CA SER A 533 14.54 27.40 -23.98
C SER A 533 15.24 27.18 -25.33
N GLN A 534 16.56 27.45 -25.42
CA GLN A 534 17.36 27.27 -26.63
C GLN A 534 17.90 25.84 -26.85
N ASN A 535 17.82 24.94 -25.86
CA ASN A 535 18.45 23.60 -25.95
C ASN A 535 17.55 22.46 -26.46
N ILE A 536 16.24 22.66 -26.69
CA ILE A 536 15.36 21.58 -27.21
C ILE A 536 15.52 21.39 -28.73
N ILE A 537 16.07 22.36 -29.45
CA ILE A 537 16.23 22.29 -30.92
C ILE A 537 17.07 21.07 -31.34
N ASN A 538 17.98 20.59 -30.48
CA ASN A 538 18.82 19.42 -30.74
C ASN A 538 18.63 18.29 -29.71
N ALA A 539 17.51 18.28 -28.97
CA ALA A 539 17.24 17.30 -27.92
C ALA A 539 16.95 15.90 -28.48
N GLU A 540 17.38 14.87 -27.74
CA GLU A 540 16.86 13.52 -27.93
C GLU A 540 15.40 13.49 -27.47
N THR A 541 14.52 12.92 -28.29
CA THR A 541 13.09 12.85 -27.98
C THR A 541 12.65 11.41 -27.77
N LEU A 542 12.01 11.16 -26.64
CA LEU A 542 11.36 9.92 -26.29
C LEU A 542 9.85 10.08 -26.41
N VAL A 543 9.21 9.26 -27.25
CA VAL A 543 7.75 9.23 -27.38
C VAL A 543 7.19 8.07 -26.55
N LEU A 544 6.31 8.41 -25.61
CA LEU A 544 5.54 7.46 -24.82
C LEU A 544 4.18 7.29 -25.50
N SER A 545 3.86 6.06 -25.88
CA SER A 545 2.57 5.71 -26.51
C SER A 545 1.92 4.60 -25.72
N PHE A 546 0.63 4.74 -25.41
CA PHE A 546 -0.10 3.79 -24.59
C PHE A 546 -1.60 3.78 -24.94
N ALA A 547 -2.27 2.65 -24.73
CA ALA A 547 -3.71 2.53 -24.89
C ALA A 547 -4.41 2.72 -23.52
N TYR A 548 -5.55 3.39 -23.52
CA TYR A 548 -6.37 3.57 -22.32
C TYR A 548 -7.86 3.68 -22.64
N GLU A 549 -8.72 3.33 -21.68
CA GLU A 549 -10.16 3.59 -21.73
C GLU A 549 -10.49 4.91 -21.02
N LEU A 550 -11.20 5.81 -21.71
CA LEU A 550 -11.72 7.06 -21.17
C LEU A 550 -13.21 6.93 -20.91
N HIS A 551 -13.61 6.98 -19.63
CA HIS A 551 -14.99 6.94 -19.21
C HIS A 551 -15.45 8.34 -18.81
N ARG A 552 -16.45 8.88 -19.49
CA ARG A 552 -17.01 10.23 -19.23
C ARG A 552 -18.51 10.18 -18.97
N PRO A 553 -19.11 11.19 -18.30
CA PRO A 553 -20.56 11.26 -18.13
C PRO A 553 -21.30 11.28 -19.47
N VAL A 554 -22.49 10.67 -19.53
CA VAL A 554 -23.38 10.73 -20.71
C VAL A 554 -23.82 12.16 -21.02
N GLU A 555 -24.13 12.96 -19.99
CA GLU A 555 -24.62 14.35 -20.15
C GLU A 555 -23.55 15.39 -19.74
N GLY A 556 -23.47 16.48 -20.51
CA GLY A 556 -22.77 17.70 -20.11
C GLY A 556 -21.26 17.78 -20.40
N VAL A 557 -20.61 16.69 -20.85
CA VAL A 557 -19.15 16.68 -21.12
C VAL A 557 -18.84 15.99 -22.45
N SER A 558 -18.19 16.72 -23.38
CA SER A 558 -17.73 16.14 -24.65
C SER A 558 -16.50 15.25 -24.46
N GLU A 559 -16.27 14.31 -25.39
CA GLU A 559 -15.06 13.47 -25.42
C GLU A 559 -13.78 14.32 -25.41
N GLN A 560 -13.74 15.37 -26.24
CA GLN A 560 -12.61 16.31 -26.27
C GLN A 560 -12.41 17.05 -24.94
N ALA A 561 -13.50 17.43 -24.23
CA ALA A 561 -13.38 18.10 -22.94
C ALA A 561 -12.85 17.16 -21.85
N ALA A 562 -13.35 15.93 -21.80
CA ALA A 562 -12.87 14.89 -20.88
C ALA A 562 -11.39 14.58 -21.12
N MET A 563 -11.00 14.37 -22.38
CA MET A 563 -9.62 14.10 -22.77
C MET A 563 -8.68 15.27 -22.42
N ARG A 564 -9.08 16.52 -22.67
CA ARG A 564 -8.30 17.70 -22.27
C ARG A 564 -8.12 17.77 -20.75
N SER A 565 -9.17 17.46 -19.98
CA SER A 565 -9.09 17.41 -18.52
C SER A 565 -8.09 16.33 -18.06
N LEU A 566 -8.16 15.13 -18.64
CA LEU A 566 -7.22 14.03 -18.36
C LEU A 566 -5.78 14.43 -18.67
N LYS A 567 -5.53 14.97 -19.88
CA LYS A 567 -4.19 15.40 -20.32
C LYS A 567 -3.60 16.51 -19.47
N LYS A 568 -4.39 17.50 -19.07
CA LYS A 568 -3.95 18.56 -18.14
C LYS A 568 -3.53 17.96 -16.80
N SER A 569 -4.34 17.06 -16.24
CA SER A 569 -4.05 16.41 -14.96
C SER A 569 -2.78 15.55 -15.04
N MET A 570 -2.67 14.71 -16.06
CA MET A 570 -1.51 13.85 -16.29
C MET A 570 -0.22 14.65 -16.51
N LEU A 571 -0.27 15.70 -17.33
CA LEU A 571 0.89 16.55 -17.58
C LEU A 571 1.33 17.28 -16.30
N LYS A 572 0.38 17.74 -15.48
CA LYS A 572 0.66 18.34 -14.17
C LYS A 572 1.31 17.32 -13.22
N SER A 573 0.72 16.14 -13.06
CA SER A 573 1.27 15.09 -12.19
C SER A 573 2.68 14.66 -12.61
N ILE A 574 2.95 14.59 -13.92
CA ILE A 574 4.29 14.30 -14.43
C ILE A 574 5.24 15.47 -14.16
N ALA A 575 4.82 16.71 -14.37
CA ALA A 575 5.64 17.88 -14.07
C ALA A 575 5.98 18.01 -12.57
N ASP A 576 5.02 17.72 -11.70
CA ASP A 576 5.20 17.67 -10.24
C ASP A 576 6.19 16.55 -9.89
N LYS A 577 6.02 15.36 -10.47
CA LYS A 577 6.93 14.21 -10.31
C LYS A 577 8.37 14.52 -10.75
N LEU A 578 8.52 15.26 -11.84
CA LEU A 578 9.81 15.66 -12.41
C LEU A 578 10.40 16.93 -11.77
N GLN A 579 9.75 17.53 -10.77
CA GLN A 579 10.18 18.77 -10.11
C GLN A 579 10.36 19.95 -11.09
N CYS A 580 9.52 20.05 -12.11
CA CYS A 580 9.62 21.09 -13.14
C CYS A 580 9.16 22.49 -12.63
N THR A 581 8.64 22.59 -11.41
CA THR A 581 7.93 23.76 -10.87
C THR A 581 8.77 24.71 -10.02
N GLY A 582 10.09 24.54 -9.95
CA GLY A 582 10.99 25.44 -9.19
C GLY A 582 10.90 25.29 -7.66
N ASP A 583 9.87 24.62 -7.16
CA ASP A 583 9.76 24.22 -5.76
C ASP A 583 10.38 22.83 -5.55
N SER A 584 11.60 22.81 -5.02
CA SER A 584 12.31 21.57 -4.66
C SER A 584 11.63 20.77 -3.54
N SER A 585 10.50 21.24 -2.98
CA SER A 585 9.85 20.64 -1.81
C SER A 585 8.58 19.82 -2.09
N LEU A 586 8.12 19.69 -3.35
CA LEU A 586 6.84 19.02 -3.66
C LEU A 586 6.87 17.91 -4.73
N GLY A 587 8.04 17.57 -5.29
CA GLY A 587 8.13 16.52 -6.32
C GLY A 587 8.83 15.24 -5.88
N ARG A 588 8.15 14.10 -6.01
CA ARG A 588 8.71 12.76 -5.75
C ARG A 588 9.65 12.39 -6.91
N SER A 589 10.96 12.30 -6.69
CA SER A 589 11.94 11.89 -7.73
C SER A 589 11.55 10.57 -8.45
N LEU A 590 11.90 10.43 -9.74
CA LEU A 590 11.81 9.11 -10.40
C LEU A 590 12.86 8.15 -9.81
N ARG A 591 12.61 6.83 -9.89
CA ARG A 591 13.24 5.81 -9.03
C ARG A 591 14.75 5.65 -9.26
N THR A 592 15.28 6.07 -10.40
CA THR A 592 16.72 6.11 -10.69
C THR A 592 17.25 7.55 -10.65
N LYS A 593 18.34 7.78 -9.90
CA LYS A 593 18.96 9.11 -9.73
C LYS A 593 19.42 9.76 -11.04
N ASP A 594 19.73 8.95 -12.05
CA ASP A 594 20.39 9.42 -13.29
C ASP A 594 19.42 9.77 -14.43
N ALA A 595 18.20 9.20 -14.46
CA ALA A 595 17.28 9.35 -15.59
C ALA A 595 16.43 10.64 -15.51
N HIS A 596 15.96 11.03 -14.31
CA HIS A 596 15.09 12.21 -14.16
C HIS A 596 15.84 13.54 -14.23
N GLN A 597 17.12 13.58 -13.87
CA GLN A 597 17.96 14.79 -13.97
C GLN A 597 18.25 15.19 -15.42
N GLN A 598 17.98 14.30 -16.38
CA GLN A 598 18.23 14.52 -17.79
C GLN A 598 16.97 14.87 -18.58
N ILE A 599 15.77 14.82 -17.98
CA ILE A 599 14.55 15.27 -18.66
C ILE A 599 14.49 16.80 -18.59
N VAL A 600 14.61 17.46 -19.74
CA VAL A 600 14.61 18.93 -19.83
C VAL A 600 13.23 19.50 -20.17
N ALA A 601 12.33 18.69 -20.73
CA ALA A 601 10.95 19.07 -20.97
C ALA A 601 10.03 17.85 -21.19
N VAL A 602 8.73 18.07 -21.01
CA VAL A 602 7.67 17.12 -21.36
C VAL A 602 6.58 17.81 -22.18
N GLU A 603 6.04 17.11 -23.17
CA GLU A 603 4.96 17.58 -24.04
C GLU A 603 3.81 16.58 -24.04
N ALA A 604 2.58 17.08 -23.91
CA ALA A 604 1.37 16.29 -24.12
C ALA A 604 0.52 16.90 -25.24
N SER A 605 0.10 16.06 -26.18
CA SER A 605 -0.97 16.42 -27.12
C SER A 605 -2.29 16.57 -26.35
N MET A 606 -3.07 17.59 -26.71
CA MET A 606 -4.45 17.76 -26.21
C MET A 606 -5.47 16.93 -27.01
N TYR A 607 -4.98 16.13 -27.94
CA TYR A 607 -5.75 15.17 -28.73
C TYR A 607 -5.07 13.80 -28.74
N ASP A 608 -5.85 12.78 -28.47
CA ASP A 608 -5.51 11.37 -28.63
C ASP A 608 -6.41 10.78 -29.71
N THR A 609 -5.95 9.70 -30.33
CA THR A 609 -6.69 9.06 -31.41
C THR A 609 -7.51 7.89 -30.87
N PRO A 610 -8.73 7.66 -31.37
CA PRO A 610 -9.51 6.47 -30.99
C PRO A 610 -8.74 5.18 -31.30
N ASN A 611 -8.66 4.29 -30.32
CA ASN A 611 -8.14 2.93 -30.50
C ASN A 611 -9.23 2.06 -31.13
N LYS A 612 -9.09 1.79 -32.44
CA LYS A 612 -10.05 0.97 -33.20
C LYS A 612 -9.83 -0.54 -33.05
N GLN A 613 -8.73 -0.96 -32.41
CA GLN A 613 -8.35 -2.38 -32.30
C GLN A 613 -8.89 -3.02 -31.02
N SER A 614 -8.97 -2.25 -29.93
CA SER A 614 -9.44 -2.72 -28.63
C SER A 614 -10.67 -1.92 -28.21
N PRO A 615 -11.90 -2.43 -28.36
CA PRO A 615 -13.11 -1.76 -27.87
C PRO A 615 -13.09 -1.66 -26.34
N CYS A 616 -13.93 -0.81 -25.75
CA CYS A 616 -14.08 -0.78 -24.30
C CYS A 616 -14.53 -2.15 -23.77
N THR A 617 -13.77 -2.70 -22.84
CA THR A 617 -13.96 -4.04 -22.30
C THR A 617 -14.25 -4.04 -20.81
N ILE A 618 -14.01 -2.93 -20.11
CA ILE A 618 -14.11 -2.88 -18.65
C ILE A 618 -15.42 -2.19 -18.25
N PRO A 619 -16.40 -2.95 -17.72
CA PRO A 619 -17.63 -2.37 -17.20
C PRO A 619 -17.32 -1.59 -15.92
N ILE A 620 -17.78 -0.35 -15.85
CA ILE A 620 -17.68 0.50 -14.65
C ILE A 620 -19.06 0.63 -14.01
N ASN A 621 -19.16 0.36 -12.71
CA ASN A 621 -20.41 0.45 -11.97
C ASN A 621 -20.45 1.78 -11.21
N HIS A 622 -21.14 2.78 -11.75
CA HIS A 622 -21.33 4.08 -11.11
C HIS A 622 -22.81 4.48 -11.11
N ALA A 623 -23.21 5.28 -10.12
CA ALA A 623 -24.56 5.85 -10.01
C ALA A 623 -24.95 6.79 -11.18
N VAL A 624 -23.99 7.20 -12.01
CA VAL A 624 -24.20 8.07 -13.17
C VAL A 624 -23.81 7.32 -14.44
N PRO A 625 -24.69 7.23 -15.46
CA PRO A 625 -24.36 6.60 -16.74
C PRO A 625 -23.13 7.23 -17.40
N THR A 626 -22.24 6.39 -17.91
CA THR A 626 -21.00 6.80 -18.59
C THR A 626 -20.97 6.33 -20.04
N ILE A 627 -20.18 7.03 -20.86
CA ILE A 627 -19.78 6.60 -22.20
C ILE A 627 -18.29 6.32 -22.15
N CYS A 628 -17.91 5.12 -22.58
CA CYS A 628 -16.51 4.73 -22.70
C CYS A 628 -15.99 4.97 -24.12
N HIS A 629 -14.74 5.46 -24.21
CA HIS A 629 -13.97 5.61 -25.43
C HIS A 629 -12.62 4.95 -25.27
N SER A 630 -12.25 4.03 -26.17
CA SER A 630 -10.91 3.47 -26.20
C SER A 630 -9.99 4.39 -27.00
N MET A 631 -8.87 4.79 -26.41
CA MET A 631 -8.00 5.86 -26.90
C MET A 631 -6.53 5.40 -26.94
N ILE A 632 -5.76 6.00 -27.85
CA ILE A 632 -4.29 5.89 -27.91
C ILE A 632 -3.71 7.23 -27.47
N GLY A 633 -3.13 7.21 -26.27
CA GLY A 633 -2.42 8.32 -25.67
C GLY A 633 -1.00 8.46 -26.20
N SER A 634 -0.55 9.70 -26.40
CA SER A 634 0.87 9.99 -26.56
C SER A 634 1.35 11.13 -25.66
N MET A 635 2.61 11.03 -25.25
CA MET A 635 3.39 12.07 -24.58
C MET A 635 4.83 12.04 -25.09
N LYS A 636 5.54 13.15 -24.99
CA LYS A 636 6.97 13.22 -25.30
C LYS A 636 7.76 13.70 -24.11
N ALA A 637 8.94 13.13 -23.92
CA ALA A 637 9.97 13.63 -23.02
C ALA A 637 11.20 14.01 -23.84
N TYR A 638 11.82 15.12 -23.47
CA TYR A 638 13.00 15.69 -24.14
C TYR A 638 14.22 15.56 -23.24
N PHE A 639 15.35 15.18 -23.82
CA PHE A 639 16.63 14.96 -23.14
C PHE A 639 17.77 15.71 -23.85
N PRO A 640 18.87 16.03 -23.17
CA PRO A 640 20.09 16.53 -23.80
C PRO A 640 20.55 15.63 -24.95
N GLN A 641 21.12 16.24 -25.98
CA GLN A 641 21.73 15.52 -27.09
C GLN A 641 22.81 14.54 -26.60
N GLY A 642 22.80 13.30 -27.09
CA GLY A 642 23.79 12.28 -26.70
C GLY A 642 23.50 11.57 -25.38
N THR A 643 22.27 11.68 -24.86
CA THR A 643 21.81 10.88 -23.71
C THR A 643 21.96 9.37 -24.00
N PRO A 644 22.57 8.57 -23.10
CA PRO A 644 22.75 7.14 -23.31
C PRO A 644 21.42 6.40 -23.54
N SER A 645 21.42 5.37 -24.40
CA SER A 645 20.22 4.57 -24.71
C SER A 645 19.58 3.96 -23.46
N ASP A 646 20.40 3.51 -22.52
CA ASP A 646 19.94 2.87 -21.28
C ASP A 646 19.21 3.87 -20.38
N SER A 647 19.65 5.14 -20.37
CA SER A 647 18.96 6.22 -19.66
C SER A 647 17.60 6.55 -20.30
N LEU A 648 17.52 6.54 -21.64
CA LEU A 648 16.25 6.74 -22.35
C LEU A 648 15.27 5.59 -22.10
N THR A 649 15.75 4.34 -22.09
CA THR A 649 14.94 3.16 -21.79
C THR A 649 14.45 3.16 -20.34
N ASN A 650 15.31 3.47 -19.37
CA ASN A 650 14.91 3.57 -17.97
C ASN A 650 13.88 4.68 -17.75
N ALA A 651 14.09 5.86 -18.35
CA ALA A 651 13.14 6.96 -18.26
C ALA A 651 11.77 6.60 -18.90
N ARG A 652 11.78 5.87 -20.01
CA ARG A 652 10.56 5.35 -20.65
C ARG A 652 9.77 4.47 -19.70
N ASP A 653 10.43 3.46 -19.14
CA ASP A 653 9.79 2.45 -18.32
C ASP A 653 9.26 3.06 -17.02
N GLU A 654 9.99 4.03 -16.43
CA GLU A 654 9.54 4.77 -15.24
C GLU A 654 8.35 5.70 -15.52
N LEU A 655 8.37 6.43 -16.64
CA LEU A 655 7.26 7.35 -16.99
C LEU A 655 5.99 6.56 -17.35
N LEU A 656 6.10 5.45 -18.09
CA LEU A 656 4.96 4.58 -18.38
C LEU A 656 4.42 3.93 -17.10
N PHE A 657 5.31 3.46 -16.22
CA PHE A 657 4.92 2.95 -14.90
C PHE A 657 4.15 4.00 -14.09
N PHE A 658 4.64 5.24 -14.06
CA PHE A 658 3.98 6.34 -13.36
C PHE A 658 2.60 6.65 -13.94
N ILE A 659 2.49 6.73 -15.27
CA ILE A 659 1.22 6.96 -15.97
C ILE A 659 0.23 5.84 -15.64
N ARG A 660 0.65 4.58 -15.77
CA ARG A 660 -0.17 3.39 -15.48
C ARG A 660 -0.69 3.42 -14.05
N THR A 661 0.21 3.57 -13.08
CA THR A 661 -0.14 3.54 -11.64
C THR A 661 -1.08 4.69 -11.27
N THR A 662 -0.85 5.88 -11.81
CA THR A 662 -1.67 7.07 -11.51
C THR A 662 -3.04 7.02 -12.19
N MET A 663 -3.15 6.38 -13.37
CA MET A 663 -4.45 6.08 -13.98
C MET A 663 -5.23 5.05 -13.15
N SER A 664 -4.57 3.97 -12.74
CA SER A 664 -5.19 2.90 -11.94
C SER A 664 -5.68 3.37 -10.57
N SER A 665 -4.99 4.32 -9.93
CA SER A 665 -5.38 4.87 -8.62
C SER A 665 -6.58 5.81 -8.67
N GLY A 666 -7.07 6.18 -9.86
CA GLY A 666 -8.16 7.15 -10.01
C GLY A 666 -7.72 8.61 -9.80
N ALA A 667 -6.44 8.90 -9.66
CA ALA A 667 -5.93 10.26 -9.42
C ALA A 667 -6.23 11.26 -10.55
N TYR A 668 -6.63 10.78 -11.73
CA TYR A 668 -7.06 11.62 -12.85
C TYR A 668 -8.58 11.77 -12.99
N GLU A 669 -9.35 11.21 -12.07
CA GLU A 669 -10.80 11.36 -12.04
C GLU A 669 -11.20 12.82 -11.73
N SER A 670 -12.23 13.30 -12.41
CA SER A 670 -12.75 14.66 -12.31
C SER A 670 -14.23 14.70 -12.70
N ALA A 671 -14.86 15.87 -12.61
CA ALA A 671 -16.21 16.07 -13.13
C ALA A 671 -16.34 15.73 -14.63
N ALA A 672 -15.24 15.86 -15.39
CA ALA A 672 -15.17 15.56 -16.81
C ALA A 672 -14.71 14.11 -17.11
N VAL A 673 -13.95 13.50 -16.21
CA VAL A 673 -13.34 12.17 -16.36
C VAL A 673 -13.81 11.28 -15.21
N ARG A 674 -14.76 10.38 -15.44
CA ARG A 674 -15.24 9.47 -14.37
C ARG A 674 -14.26 8.35 -14.07
N LYS A 675 -13.61 7.84 -15.11
CA LYS A 675 -12.53 6.85 -14.98
C LYS A 675 -11.58 6.97 -16.17
N ALA A 676 -10.30 6.76 -15.93
CA ALA A 676 -9.32 6.51 -16.98
C ALA A 676 -8.61 5.19 -16.64
N ILE A 677 -8.64 4.21 -17.53
CA ILE A 677 -8.09 2.88 -17.27
C ILE A 677 -6.97 2.61 -18.25
N TYR A 678 -5.77 2.37 -17.73
CA TYR A 678 -4.63 2.00 -18.55
C TYR A 678 -4.80 0.58 -19.09
N ILE A 679 -4.59 0.37 -20.39
CA ILE A 679 -4.71 -0.95 -21.03
C ILE A 679 -3.33 -1.56 -21.24
N GLU A 680 -2.50 -0.93 -22.08
CA GLU A 680 -1.21 -1.49 -22.49
C GLU A 680 -0.24 -0.41 -22.98
N ASP A 681 1.05 -0.73 -22.88
CA ASP A 681 2.14 0.04 -23.48
C ASP A 681 2.17 -0.23 -24.98
N LEU A 682 2.05 0.81 -25.80
CA LEU A 682 2.17 0.69 -27.26
C LEU A 682 3.56 1.08 -27.76
N SER A 683 4.47 1.45 -26.85
CA SER A 683 5.81 1.91 -27.19
C SER A 683 6.71 0.77 -27.64
N VAL A 684 6.81 0.58 -28.96
CA VAL A 684 7.93 -0.14 -29.59
C VAL A 684 8.79 0.88 -30.33
N GLY A 685 9.90 1.28 -29.70
CA GLY A 685 11.07 1.94 -30.28
C GLY A 685 10.85 3.06 -31.30
N ALA A 686 11.01 4.32 -30.88
CA ALA A 686 11.60 5.35 -31.74
C ALA A 686 12.18 6.49 -30.90
N VAL A 687 13.51 6.53 -30.80
CA VAL A 687 14.25 7.76 -30.51
C VAL A 687 14.28 8.54 -31.83
N HIS A 688 13.70 9.73 -31.85
CA HIS A 688 13.75 10.59 -33.03
C HIS A 688 14.47 11.89 -32.67
N SER A 689 15.55 12.22 -33.38
CA SER A 689 16.09 13.57 -33.43
C SER A 689 15.22 14.38 -34.39
N ASN A 690 14.17 15.04 -33.89
CA ASN A 690 13.47 16.04 -34.68
C ASN A 690 13.25 17.31 -33.85
N PRO A 691 13.71 18.49 -34.33
CA PRO A 691 13.51 19.75 -33.63
C PRO A 691 12.01 20.05 -33.49
N PRO A 692 11.56 20.68 -32.39
CA PRO A 692 10.19 21.15 -32.27
C PRO A 692 9.88 22.20 -33.36
N PRO A 693 8.62 22.29 -33.84
CA PRO A 693 8.19 23.34 -34.75
C PRO A 693 8.43 24.72 -34.11
N LYS A 694 9.06 25.64 -34.85
CA LYS A 694 9.53 26.97 -34.39
C LYS A 694 8.44 27.97 -33.93
N SER A 695 7.20 27.55 -33.66
CA SER A 695 6.09 28.47 -33.41
C SER A 695 5.00 27.93 -32.47
N GLN A 696 5.36 27.18 -31.43
CA GLN A 696 4.38 26.79 -30.40
C GLN A 696 4.48 27.71 -29.18
N GLN A 697 3.33 28.14 -28.67
CA GLN A 697 3.24 28.89 -27.41
C GLN A 697 3.77 28.00 -26.29
N ALA A 698 5.02 28.22 -25.90
CA ALA A 698 5.58 27.65 -24.69
C ALA A 698 4.91 28.31 -23.49
N LEU A 699 4.23 27.50 -22.67
CA LEU A 699 3.90 27.91 -21.30
C LEU A 699 5.18 27.79 -20.49
N VAL A 700 5.95 28.88 -20.44
CA VAL A 700 7.03 29.02 -19.48
C VAL A 700 6.37 29.28 -18.13
N TRP A 701 6.53 28.36 -17.20
CA TRP A 701 6.18 28.60 -15.80
C TRP A 701 7.09 29.71 -15.27
N GLN A 702 6.52 30.90 -15.05
CA GLN A 702 7.19 31.99 -14.34
C GLN A 702 6.48 32.19 -13.00
N GLU A 703 7.24 32.15 -11.91
CA GLU A 703 6.85 32.78 -10.66
C GLU A 703 6.71 34.29 -10.91
N ASN A 704 5.50 34.83 -10.80
CA ASN A 704 5.32 36.28 -10.81
C ASN A 704 5.86 36.84 -9.48
N GLY A 705 7.12 37.25 -9.48
CA GLY A 705 7.65 38.22 -8.56
C GLY A 705 7.14 39.63 -8.91
N ASN A 706 6.63 40.33 -7.89
CA ASN A 706 6.23 41.74 -7.86
C ASN A 706 4.95 42.14 -8.63
N GLU A 707 3.84 42.23 -7.90
CA GLU A 707 2.80 43.22 -8.19
C GLU A 707 3.36 44.63 -7.90
N ASN A 708 3.79 45.31 -8.94
CA ASN A 708 3.74 46.77 -9.03
C ASN A 708 3.92 47.22 -10.48
N SER A 709 2.87 47.08 -11.30
CA SER A 709 2.50 48.07 -12.33
C SER A 709 1.24 47.62 -13.06
N SER A 710 0.15 48.31 -12.76
CA SER A 710 -1.05 48.40 -13.60
C SER A 710 -0.75 49.00 -14.99
N SER A 711 -1.55 48.57 -15.98
CA SER A 711 -1.79 49.15 -17.32
C SER A 711 -0.98 48.61 -18.51
N SER A 712 -1.64 47.80 -19.36
CA SER A 712 -1.69 47.95 -20.84
C SER A 712 -2.23 46.69 -21.56
N VAL A 713 -3.48 46.31 -21.29
CA VAL A 713 -4.28 45.54 -22.25
C VAL A 713 -4.94 46.55 -23.18
N LEU A 714 -4.29 46.89 -24.30
CA LEU A 714 -4.89 47.48 -25.52
C LEU A 714 -3.79 48.01 -26.46
N THR A 715 -3.13 47.15 -27.24
CA THR A 715 -2.74 47.43 -28.64
C THR A 715 -2.07 46.22 -29.27
N GLY A 716 -2.77 45.52 -30.14
CA GLY A 716 -2.22 44.38 -30.86
C GLY A 716 -3.14 43.82 -31.95
N ILE A 717 -4.05 44.64 -32.46
CA ILE A 717 -4.83 44.35 -33.68
C ILE A 717 -4.90 45.68 -34.44
N VAL A 718 -4.71 45.61 -35.76
CA VAL A 718 -4.64 46.70 -36.76
C VAL A 718 -3.23 47.25 -37.02
N VAL A 719 -2.39 46.42 -37.66
CA VAL A 719 -1.39 46.89 -38.64
C VAL A 719 -1.55 46.08 -39.92
N THR A 720 -2.58 46.41 -40.70
CA THR A 720 -2.59 46.30 -42.16
C THR A 720 -3.71 47.21 -42.67
N LEU A 721 -3.40 48.07 -43.64
CA LEU A 721 -4.12 49.29 -44.05
C LEU A 721 -3.94 50.41 -43.00
N THR A 722 -3.13 51.45 -43.21
CA THR A 722 -3.07 52.33 -44.38
C THR A 722 -1.69 52.99 -44.46
N VAL A 723 -0.84 52.53 -45.39
CA VAL A 723 0.19 53.38 -46.01
C VAL A 723 -0.57 54.26 -47.00
N ALA A 724 -1.12 55.37 -46.53
CA ALA A 724 -1.57 56.53 -47.32
C ALA A 724 -2.50 57.37 -46.43
N LEU A 725 -1.94 58.37 -45.74
CA LEU A 725 -2.44 59.74 -45.68
C LEU A 725 -1.73 60.46 -44.52
N VAL A 726 -1.31 61.70 -44.78
CA VAL A 726 -0.85 62.70 -43.80
C VAL A 726 0.59 62.49 -43.30
N GLY A 727 1.58 62.45 -44.19
CA GLY A 727 2.36 63.66 -44.46
C GLY A 727 1.51 64.91 -44.66
N LEU A 728 1.20 65.62 -43.58
CA LEU A 728 0.69 66.99 -43.61
C LEU A 728 0.55 67.51 -42.17
N LEU A 729 1.34 68.53 -41.86
CA LEU A 729 1.21 69.46 -40.72
C LEU A 729 1.63 68.86 -39.35
N GLY A 730 2.78 69.20 -38.77
CA GLY A 730 3.52 70.42 -38.96
C GLY A 730 2.67 71.62 -38.55
N PHE A 731 2.24 71.71 -37.29
CA PHE A 731 1.93 72.99 -36.66
C PHE A 731 2.21 72.91 -35.16
N LEU A 732 3.26 73.63 -34.78
CA LEU A 732 3.53 74.26 -33.49
C LEU A 732 4.34 73.46 -32.45
N ILE A 733 5.66 73.68 -32.60
CA ILE A 733 6.73 73.85 -31.60
C ILE A 733 7.48 72.58 -31.19
#